data_AF-A0A653ENH4-F1
#
_entry.id   AF-A0A653ENH4-F1
#
_cell.length_a   1.000
_cell.length_b   1.000
_cell.length_c   1.000
_cell.angle_alpha   90.00
_cell.angle_beta   90.00
_cell.angle_gamma   90.00
#
_symmetry.space_group_name_H-M   'P 1'
#
loop_
_entity.id
_entity.type
_entity.pdbx_description
1 polymer ?
#
loop_
_entity_poly.entity_id
_entity_poly.type
_entity_poly.pdbx_seq_one_letter_code
_entity_poly.pdbx_strand_id
1 'polypeptide(L)'
;MSFLIAVPEAMVAAASDLASLGSTLGTATSAAAASTTGVLAAAEDEVSAAIAALFSAHGQSYQALSAQAATFHAQFVQALSAGAGSYAAAEAAAASPLQSLLDAVNAPVQAATGRPLIGNGANGAAGTGAAGGDGGWLIGNGGAGGSGAAGTGGAGGAGGAAGLIGSGGAGGAGGSSTIGSGGAGGAGGAAWLWGSGGAGGAGGFSSAGAGGVGGAGGAAGLLAGAAGAGAVGGFSTAAVGGAGGAGGTGGLFSNGGTGGSGGVGAGVGVEAGGDGGAGGAGGLFGAGGDGGTGGRGTSSGLGGAGGAGGIGGLFGAGGNGGTGGQGALSGGVGGVGGNAGMLSLGAAGGAGGTGGEGLSTVGGTGGGGGNGGLLFGSGGAGGAGGAGGFGNAAGGLGGVGGNAGLLTGSGGAGGAGGASYLTGLGTGGDGGAGGTAGLIGNGGSGGAGGAGIGNTGGAGGTGGNAALIGNGGNGGNGGTGAPAGSTGAGGIGGQLLGLDGSNAPASTNPLHNLQQQALAAVNAPVQTLTGRPLIGNGANGAPGSGAPGGPGGWLFGDGGSGGSGAAGANGGAGGEGGILFGSGGAGGAGGASNTGDGGAGGAGGAALLFGAGGAGGAGGSSNGIGKAGGAGGAGGMGGLFDRGGTGGTGGLNQFGDGGAGGAGGDGRLFGDGGPGGTGGRGTNAGAGGTGGAGGTGGLFASGGTGGTGGSTGNANPGGPGGAGGAGGLFGAGGNGGTGGDSDLGVAGQGGVGGNAGMLAFGAAGGAGGAGGLGGFNTGGAGGAGGNGATLFGFGGAGGAGGFGRVLGGHGGAGGDAGILAGSGGAGGAGGAGGSVVLGTGGTGGAGGKAGLIGNGGDGGNGGASNGKAGGAGGSGGDAALIGNGGNGGNGGTGAPAGTAGAGGTGGLLLGQNGLTGLP
;
A
#
# COMPACT_ATOMS: atom_id res chain seq x y z
N MET A 1 -2.21 -18.46 43.56
CA MET A 1 -0.87 -17.85 43.46
C MET A 1 -1.04 -16.58 42.65
N SER A 2 -0.78 -15.40 43.20
CA SER A 2 -0.82 -14.15 42.43
C SER A 2 0.35 -14.14 41.47
N PHE A 3 0.10 -14.10 40.17
CA PHE A 3 1.16 -13.90 39.18
C PHE A 3 1.72 -12.47 39.34
N LEU A 4 3.02 -12.39 39.58
CA LEU A 4 3.75 -11.14 39.64
C LEU A 4 4.31 -10.90 38.23
N ILE A 5 3.70 -9.98 37.50
CA ILE A 5 4.17 -9.56 36.16
C ILE A 5 5.06 -8.34 36.39
N ALA A 6 6.37 -8.50 36.20
CA ALA A 6 7.30 -7.40 36.06
C ALA A 6 7.57 -7.20 34.56
N VAL A 7 7.76 -5.94 34.13
CA VAL A 7 8.16 -5.60 32.76
C VAL A 7 9.54 -4.94 32.86
N PRO A 8 10.64 -5.72 32.88
CA PRO A 8 11.99 -5.20 33.06
C PRO A 8 12.33 -4.09 32.05
N GLU A 9 11.84 -4.20 30.81
CA GLU A 9 12.08 -3.27 29.71
C GLU A 9 11.48 -1.89 30.01
N ALA A 10 10.26 -1.84 30.56
CA ALA A 10 9.61 -0.59 30.94
C ALA A 10 10.35 0.11 32.10
N MET A 11 10.96 -0.67 32.99
CA MET A 11 11.77 -0.14 34.10
C MET A 11 13.13 0.40 33.62
N VAL A 12 13.75 -0.25 32.63
CA VAL A 12 14.98 0.25 31.98
C VAL A 12 14.72 1.55 31.21
N ALA A 13 13.61 1.63 30.47
CA ALA A 13 13.22 2.85 29.77
C ALA A 13 13.00 4.02 30.75
N ALA A 14 12.25 3.78 31.83
CA ALA A 14 12.03 4.79 32.87
C ALA A 14 13.34 5.25 33.54
N ALA A 15 14.29 4.34 33.80
CA ALA A 15 15.59 4.69 34.37
C ALA A 15 16.41 5.60 33.43
N SER A 16 16.33 5.38 32.12
CA SER A 16 17.00 6.21 31.10
C SER A 16 16.38 7.61 31.00
N ASP A 17 15.05 7.71 31.05
CA ASP A 17 14.34 9.00 31.06
C ASP A 17 14.69 9.81 32.32
N LEU A 18 14.68 9.16 33.49
CA LEU A 18 15.11 9.77 34.75
C LEU A 18 16.57 10.24 34.68
N ALA A 19 17.49 9.45 34.11
CA ALA A 19 18.89 9.86 33.94
C ALA A 19 19.03 11.14 33.09
N SER A 20 18.28 11.23 31.98
CA SER A 20 18.26 12.41 31.11
C SER A 20 17.72 13.65 31.84
N LEU A 21 16.69 13.47 32.66
CA LEU A 21 16.10 14.55 33.46
C LEU A 21 17.07 15.06 34.54
N GLY A 22 17.82 14.15 35.17
CA GLY A 22 18.91 14.48 36.10
C GLY A 22 20.03 15.30 35.45
N SER A 23 20.45 14.93 34.23
CA SER A 23 21.45 15.69 33.46
C SER A 23 20.98 17.11 33.12
N THR A 24 19.71 17.24 32.73
CA THR A 24 19.08 18.53 32.39
C THR A 24 19.01 19.46 33.61
N LEU A 25 18.59 18.93 34.77
CA LEU A 25 18.57 19.69 36.02
C LEU A 25 19.97 20.09 36.48
N GLY A 26 20.95 19.19 36.34
CA GLY A 26 22.35 19.45 36.69
C GLY A 26 22.97 20.59 35.88
N THR A 27 22.72 20.61 34.56
CA THR A 27 23.18 21.68 33.67
C THR A 27 22.49 23.01 33.94
N ALA A 28 21.17 23.01 34.19
CA ALA A 28 20.43 24.23 34.56
C ALA A 28 20.93 24.84 35.89
N THR A 29 21.18 23.99 36.89
CA THR A 29 21.67 24.40 38.21
C THR A 29 23.09 24.96 38.14
N SER A 30 23.95 24.35 37.32
CA SER A 30 25.30 24.82 37.01
C SER A 30 25.30 26.18 36.30
N ALA A 31 24.45 26.35 35.28
CA ALA A 31 24.36 27.59 34.52
C ALA A 31 23.90 28.78 35.36
N ALA A 32 23.02 28.55 36.34
CA ALA A 32 22.51 29.57 37.25
C ALA A 32 23.47 29.92 38.41
N ALA A 33 24.57 29.18 38.60
CA ALA A 33 25.43 29.33 39.78
C ALA A 33 26.05 30.73 39.87
N ALA A 34 26.72 31.20 38.81
CA ALA A 34 27.45 32.47 38.83
C ALA A 34 26.54 33.69 39.08
N SER A 35 25.35 33.72 38.48
CA SER A 35 24.40 34.84 38.60
C SER A 35 23.67 34.86 39.94
N THR A 36 23.58 33.73 40.65
CA THR A 36 22.86 33.62 41.93
C THR A 36 23.77 33.68 43.15
N THR A 37 25.06 33.34 43.02
CA THR A 37 26.03 33.40 44.13
C THR A 37 26.94 34.63 44.09
N GLY A 38 26.94 35.38 42.98
CA GLY A 38 27.77 36.56 42.76
C GLY A 38 26.97 37.87 42.71
N VAL A 39 25.90 38.00 43.52
CA VAL A 39 25.04 39.18 43.50
C VAL A 39 25.82 40.38 44.05
N LEU A 40 25.89 41.46 43.27
CA LEU A 40 26.58 42.70 43.65
C LEU A 40 25.63 43.65 44.38
N ALA A 41 26.17 44.44 45.30
CA ALA A 41 25.42 45.50 45.97
C ALA A 41 24.97 46.56 44.95
N ALA A 42 23.70 46.98 45.01
CA ALA A 42 23.15 47.95 44.06
C ALA A 42 23.71 49.37 44.25
N ALA A 43 24.19 49.70 45.46
CA ALA A 43 24.89 50.93 45.82
C ALA A 43 25.91 50.66 46.94
N GLU A 44 26.77 51.63 47.25
CA GLU A 44 27.85 51.52 48.26
C GLU A 44 27.36 51.58 49.71
N ASP A 45 26.05 51.47 49.94
CA ASP A 45 25.46 51.48 51.27
C ASP A 45 25.39 50.07 51.90
N GLU A 46 25.35 50.05 53.23
CA GLU A 46 25.36 48.83 54.04
C GLU A 46 24.11 47.97 53.83
N VAL A 47 22.96 48.54 53.45
CA VAL A 47 21.72 47.80 53.19
C VAL A 47 21.82 47.05 51.87
N SER A 48 22.32 47.71 50.82
CA SER A 48 22.60 47.09 49.52
C SER A 48 23.64 45.95 49.65
N ALA A 49 24.68 46.15 50.46
CA ALA A 49 25.68 45.12 50.74
C ALA A 49 25.09 43.92 51.52
N ALA A 50 24.27 44.17 52.54
CA ALA A 50 23.63 43.10 53.32
C ALA A 50 22.62 42.29 52.49
N ILE A 51 21.85 42.93 51.62
CA ILE A 51 20.90 42.26 50.72
C ILE A 51 21.63 41.40 49.68
N ALA A 52 22.70 41.92 49.08
CA ALA A 52 23.54 41.17 48.14
C ALA A 52 24.20 39.94 48.82
N ALA A 53 24.66 40.09 50.07
CA ALA A 53 25.19 38.98 50.86
C ALA A 53 24.12 37.92 51.19
N LEU A 54 22.89 38.32 51.53
CA LEU A 54 21.79 37.39 51.80
C LEU A 54 21.43 36.56 50.57
N PHE A 55 21.27 37.20 49.40
CA PHE A 55 20.95 36.49 48.16
C PHE A 55 22.09 35.58 47.70
N SER A 56 23.34 36.03 47.85
CA SER A 56 24.50 35.20 47.55
C SER A 56 24.60 33.97 48.48
N ALA A 57 24.33 34.14 49.77
CA ALA A 57 24.28 33.03 50.74
C ALA A 57 23.11 32.06 50.47
N HIS A 58 21.96 32.57 50.03
CA HIS A 58 20.83 31.74 49.61
C HIS A 58 21.16 30.94 48.34
N GLY A 59 21.81 31.58 47.35
CA GLY A 59 22.33 30.91 46.16
C GLY A 59 23.30 29.78 46.51
N GLN A 60 24.22 30.01 47.45
CA GLN A 60 25.15 28.96 47.91
C GLN A 60 24.43 27.79 48.61
N SER A 61 23.41 28.09 49.41
CA SER A 61 22.59 27.08 50.09
C SER A 61 21.76 26.24 49.09
N TYR A 62 21.20 26.88 48.06
CA TYR A 62 20.50 26.20 46.97
C TYR A 62 21.42 25.28 46.17
N GLN A 63 22.66 25.71 45.88
CA GLN A 63 23.67 24.88 45.20
C GLN A 63 24.03 23.64 46.03
N ALA A 64 24.19 23.78 47.36
CA ALA A 64 24.46 22.66 48.24
C ALA A 64 23.30 21.65 48.30
N LEU A 65 22.06 22.12 48.37
CA LEU A 65 20.87 21.25 48.35
C LEU A 65 20.70 20.54 47.01
N SER A 66 20.95 21.24 45.89
CA SER A 66 20.84 20.67 44.55
C SER A 66 21.89 19.57 44.31
N ALA A 67 23.09 19.70 44.88
CA ALA A 67 24.10 18.64 44.87
C ALA A 67 23.67 17.39 45.65
N GLN A 68 23.01 17.56 46.80
CA GLN A 68 22.41 16.44 47.55
C GLN A 68 21.28 15.76 46.77
N ALA A 69 20.40 16.55 46.13
CA ALA A 69 19.31 16.03 45.29
C ALA A 69 19.84 15.26 44.08
N ALA A 70 20.90 15.73 43.43
CA ALA A 70 21.55 15.04 42.32
C ALA A 70 22.12 13.67 42.75
N THR A 71 22.67 13.57 43.96
CA THR A 71 23.20 12.32 44.51
C THR A 71 22.07 11.32 44.78
N PHE A 72 20.97 11.76 45.40
CA PHE A 72 19.79 10.92 45.61
C PHE A 72 19.19 10.43 44.30
N HIS A 73 19.05 11.32 43.31
CA HIS A 73 18.54 10.98 41.98
C HIS A 73 19.39 9.91 41.29
N ALA A 74 20.73 10.05 41.36
CA ALA A 74 21.65 9.05 40.80
C ALA A 74 21.48 7.67 41.47
N GLN A 75 21.32 7.64 42.81
CA GLN A 75 21.08 6.40 43.56
C GLN A 75 19.74 5.76 43.21
N PHE A 76 18.69 6.56 43.00
CA PHE A 76 17.37 6.08 42.60
C PHE A 76 17.38 5.44 41.20
N VAL A 77 18.01 6.09 40.22
CA VAL A 77 18.21 5.54 38.87
C VAL A 77 19.01 4.24 38.93
N GLN A 78 20.08 4.21 39.75
CA GLN A 78 20.90 3.02 39.91
C GLN A 78 20.11 1.84 40.52
N ALA A 79 19.27 2.09 41.53
CA ALA A 79 18.43 1.07 42.14
C ALA A 79 17.36 0.54 41.18
N LEU A 80 16.75 1.40 40.37
CA LEU A 80 15.76 1.00 39.37
C LEU A 80 16.37 0.10 38.28
N SER A 81 17.56 0.47 37.78
CA SER A 81 18.33 -0.35 36.83
C SER A 81 18.75 -1.71 37.42
N ALA A 82 19.18 -1.73 38.69
CA ALA A 82 19.54 -2.98 39.37
C ALA A 82 18.33 -3.89 39.61
N GLY A 83 17.16 -3.31 39.92
CA GLY A 83 15.90 -4.04 40.04
C GLY A 83 15.50 -4.71 38.72
N ALA A 84 15.55 -3.98 37.60
CA ALA A 84 15.29 -4.53 36.28
C ALA A 84 16.26 -5.67 35.90
N GLY A 85 17.55 -5.49 36.19
CA GLY A 85 18.56 -6.53 35.96
C GLY A 85 18.33 -7.80 36.80
N SER A 86 17.78 -7.67 38.00
CA SER A 86 17.47 -8.82 38.87
C SER A 86 16.28 -9.64 38.36
N TYR A 87 15.24 -8.98 37.83
CA TYR A 87 14.11 -9.67 37.21
C TYR A 87 14.53 -10.36 35.90
N ALA A 88 15.34 -9.70 35.06
CA ALA A 88 15.89 -10.30 33.84
C ALA A 88 16.81 -11.50 34.14
N ALA A 89 17.63 -11.43 35.20
CA ALA A 89 18.50 -12.53 35.61
C ALA A 89 17.71 -13.75 36.13
N ALA A 90 16.60 -13.52 36.81
CA ALA A 90 15.70 -14.59 37.26
C ALA A 90 15.06 -15.32 36.07
N GLU A 91 14.67 -14.59 35.02
CA GLU A 91 14.17 -15.17 33.77
C GLU A 91 15.26 -15.97 33.04
N ALA A 92 16.48 -15.43 32.94
CA ALA A 92 17.61 -16.13 32.31
C ALA A 92 17.99 -17.44 33.03
N ALA A 93 17.96 -17.45 34.37
CA ALA A 93 18.23 -18.65 35.17
C ALA A 93 17.17 -19.75 34.96
N ALA A 94 15.91 -19.36 34.73
CA ALA A 94 14.84 -20.30 34.42
C ALA A 94 14.95 -20.91 33.00
N ALA A 95 15.59 -20.20 32.05
CA ALA A 95 15.76 -20.64 30.67
C ALA A 95 16.97 -21.57 30.42
N SER A 96 17.99 -21.54 31.30
CA SER A 96 19.27 -22.26 31.10
C SER A 96 19.14 -23.79 30.88
N PRO A 97 18.27 -24.54 31.60
CA PRO A 97 18.08 -25.97 31.36
C PRO A 97 17.44 -26.30 30.00
N LEU A 98 16.56 -25.42 29.49
CA LEU A 98 15.90 -25.60 28.19
C LEU A 98 16.87 -25.38 27.02
N GLN A 99 17.77 -24.40 27.13
CA GLN A 99 18.81 -24.17 26.13
C GLN A 99 19.77 -25.37 25.99
N SER A 100 20.18 -25.97 27.12
CA SER A 100 21.07 -27.14 27.10
C SER A 100 20.43 -28.36 26.41
N LEU A 101 19.11 -28.53 26.57
CA LEU A 101 18.36 -29.57 25.88
C LEU A 101 18.27 -29.29 24.37
N LEU A 102 18.02 -28.04 23.96
CA LEU A 102 17.98 -27.65 22.55
C LEU A 102 19.32 -27.87 21.86
N ASP A 103 20.44 -27.55 22.52
CA ASP A 103 21.79 -27.78 21.99
C ASP A 103 22.05 -29.28 21.78
N ALA A 104 21.61 -30.13 22.72
CA ALA A 104 21.71 -31.58 22.59
C ALA A 104 20.84 -32.15 21.44
N VAL A 105 19.66 -31.56 21.19
CA VAL A 105 18.79 -31.92 20.06
C VAL A 105 19.40 -31.47 18.73
N ASN A 106 20.03 -30.30 18.69
CA ASN A 106 20.64 -29.76 17.48
C ASN A 106 21.96 -30.44 17.10
N ALA A 107 22.77 -30.84 18.08
CA ALA A 107 24.13 -31.32 17.85
C ALA A 107 24.25 -32.46 16.80
N PRO A 108 23.38 -33.50 16.79
CA PRO A 108 23.46 -34.54 15.77
C PRO A 108 23.19 -34.03 14.35
N VAL A 109 22.17 -33.17 14.19
CA VAL A 109 21.78 -32.64 12.88
C VAL A 109 22.80 -31.60 12.39
N GLN A 110 23.26 -30.73 13.28
CA GLN A 110 24.29 -29.74 12.97
C GLN A 110 25.62 -30.39 12.59
N ALA A 111 26.01 -31.48 13.26
CA ALA A 111 27.20 -32.25 12.88
C ALA A 111 27.04 -32.97 11.53
N ALA A 112 25.83 -33.43 11.21
CA ALA A 112 25.56 -34.17 9.97
C ALA A 112 25.36 -33.27 8.74
N THR A 113 24.73 -32.10 8.90
CA THR A 113 24.32 -31.23 7.78
C THR A 113 24.90 -29.82 7.83
N GLY A 114 25.66 -29.47 8.87
CA GLY A 114 26.16 -28.11 9.10
C GLY A 114 25.08 -27.09 9.48
N ARG A 115 23.84 -27.54 9.77
CA ARG A 115 22.66 -26.68 9.95
C ARG A 115 21.81 -27.24 11.10
N PRO A 116 21.35 -26.40 12.05
CA PRO A 116 20.62 -26.90 13.21
C PRO A 116 19.24 -27.45 12.80
N LEU A 117 18.63 -28.24 13.69
CA LEU A 117 17.24 -28.67 13.53
C LEU A 117 16.27 -27.55 13.93
N ILE A 118 16.58 -26.87 15.04
CA ILE A 118 15.83 -25.75 15.61
C ILE A 118 16.79 -24.58 15.82
N GLY A 119 16.51 -23.44 15.21
CA GLY A 119 17.28 -22.22 15.38
C GLY A 119 17.14 -21.29 14.18
N ASN A 120 17.32 -20.00 14.38
CA ASN A 120 17.23 -19.05 13.28
C ASN A 120 18.55 -18.96 12.51
N GLY A 121 18.46 -18.53 11.26
CA GLY A 121 19.60 -18.23 10.42
C GLY A 121 20.29 -16.95 10.87
N ALA A 122 21.61 -16.90 10.71
CA ALA A 122 22.41 -15.73 11.05
C ALA A 122 22.19 -14.59 10.05
N ASN A 123 22.13 -13.35 10.52
CA ASN A 123 22.04 -12.20 9.63
C ASN A 123 23.36 -12.00 8.87
N GLY A 124 23.26 -11.58 7.61
CA GLY A 124 24.40 -11.16 6.80
C GLY A 124 24.99 -9.86 7.33
N ALA A 125 26.31 -9.70 7.22
CA ALA A 125 27.02 -8.52 7.72
C ALA A 125 26.65 -7.25 6.92
N ALA A 126 26.33 -6.16 7.63
CA ALA A 126 26.00 -4.88 7.03
C ALA A 126 27.17 -4.32 6.19
N GLY A 127 26.84 -3.63 5.09
CA GLY A 127 27.81 -3.05 4.16
C GLY A 127 28.56 -4.04 3.25
N THR A 128 28.31 -5.35 3.38
CA THR A 128 29.01 -6.38 2.58
C THR A 128 28.17 -6.94 1.44
N GLY A 129 26.84 -6.78 1.49
CA GLY A 129 25.91 -7.50 0.62
C GLY A 129 25.84 -9.01 0.89
N ALA A 130 26.34 -9.49 2.04
CA ALA A 130 26.29 -10.91 2.40
C ALA A 130 24.85 -11.39 2.56
N ALA A 131 24.56 -12.58 2.03
CA ALA A 131 23.27 -13.22 2.25
C ALA A 131 23.06 -13.57 3.73
N GLY A 132 21.80 -13.56 4.16
CA GLY A 132 21.39 -14.16 5.42
C GLY A 132 21.54 -15.68 5.37
N GLY A 133 21.93 -16.28 6.48
CA GLY A 133 21.98 -17.72 6.65
C GLY A 133 20.57 -18.31 6.71
N ASP A 134 20.43 -19.56 6.29
CA ASP A 134 19.13 -20.23 6.37
C ASP A 134 18.77 -20.62 7.81
N GLY A 135 17.47 -20.67 8.12
CA GLY A 135 16.93 -21.20 9.37
C GLY A 135 17.15 -22.71 9.52
N GLY A 136 17.01 -23.22 10.75
CA GLY A 136 17.10 -24.64 11.06
C GLY A 136 16.06 -25.47 10.30
N TRP A 137 16.33 -26.76 10.09
CA TRP A 137 15.53 -27.61 9.19
C TRP A 137 14.05 -27.70 9.57
N LEU A 138 13.75 -27.77 10.88
CA LEU A 138 12.38 -27.97 11.38
C LEU A 138 11.75 -26.65 11.82
N ILE A 139 12.39 -25.91 12.72
CA ILE A 139 11.90 -24.62 13.23
C ILE A 139 13.02 -23.60 13.10
N GLY A 140 12.83 -22.58 12.29
CA GLY A 140 13.83 -21.53 12.13
C GLY A 140 13.44 -20.49 11.11
N ASN A 141 13.54 -19.23 11.51
CA ASN A 141 13.47 -18.12 10.56
C ASN A 141 14.80 -18.01 9.79
N GLY A 142 14.74 -17.51 8.56
CA GLY A 142 15.93 -17.13 7.81
C GLY A 142 16.58 -15.87 8.38
N GLY A 143 17.89 -15.75 8.28
CA GLY A 143 18.62 -14.55 8.65
C GLY A 143 18.35 -13.40 7.68
N ALA A 144 18.37 -12.17 8.17
CA ALA A 144 18.27 -10.99 7.32
C ALA A 144 19.52 -10.85 6.42
N GLY A 145 19.34 -10.39 5.18
CA GLY A 145 20.44 -10.06 4.28
C GLY A 145 21.21 -8.83 4.76
N GLY A 146 22.53 -8.85 4.58
CA GLY A 146 23.41 -7.71 4.84
C GLY A 146 23.20 -6.60 3.82
N SER A 147 23.20 -5.35 4.26
CA SER A 147 23.14 -4.19 3.34
C SER A 147 24.37 -4.13 2.43
N GLY A 148 24.22 -3.51 1.26
CA GLY A 148 25.32 -3.32 0.31
C GLY A 148 26.26 -2.18 0.68
N ALA A 149 27.48 -2.21 0.13
CA ALA A 149 28.50 -1.22 0.40
C ALA A 149 28.08 0.19 -0.08
N ALA A 150 28.13 1.18 0.82
CA ALA A 150 27.87 2.57 0.51
C ALA A 150 29.06 3.24 -0.23
N GLY A 151 28.77 4.26 -1.03
CA GLY A 151 29.73 5.02 -1.84
C GLY A 151 29.90 4.47 -3.25
N THR A 152 29.90 3.15 -3.42
CA THR A 152 30.11 2.47 -4.72
C THR A 152 28.85 1.82 -5.31
N GLY A 153 27.75 1.75 -4.55
CA GLY A 153 26.53 1.09 -5.00
C GLY A 153 26.55 -0.44 -4.89
N GLY A 154 27.11 -1.00 -3.82
CA GLY A 154 27.10 -2.45 -3.61
C GLY A 154 25.67 -2.99 -3.48
N ALA A 155 25.39 -4.17 -4.03
CA ALA A 155 24.08 -4.81 -3.89
C ALA A 155 23.85 -5.29 -2.44
N GLY A 156 22.59 -5.26 -1.99
CA GLY A 156 22.17 -5.89 -0.75
C GLY A 156 22.12 -7.41 -0.88
N GLY A 157 22.41 -8.11 0.21
CA GLY A 157 22.37 -9.56 0.27
C GLY A 157 20.95 -10.09 0.34
N ALA A 158 20.70 -11.26 -0.22
CA ALA A 158 19.41 -11.93 -0.08
C ALA A 158 19.15 -12.33 1.38
N GLY A 159 17.90 -12.35 1.80
CA GLY A 159 17.48 -12.98 3.05
C GLY A 159 17.62 -14.50 2.98
N GLY A 160 17.92 -15.13 4.11
CA GLY A 160 18.04 -16.58 4.22
C GLY A 160 16.68 -17.29 4.11
N ALA A 161 16.67 -18.52 3.63
CA ALA A 161 15.46 -19.32 3.59
C ALA A 161 15.06 -19.79 5.00
N ALA A 162 13.76 -19.99 5.22
CA ALA A 162 13.26 -20.58 6.46
C ALA A 162 13.44 -22.10 6.51
N GLY A 163 13.19 -22.67 7.70
CA GLY A 163 12.94 -24.10 7.89
C GLY A 163 11.55 -24.57 7.44
N LEU A 164 11.17 -25.79 7.81
CA LEU A 164 9.80 -26.31 7.61
C LEU A 164 8.75 -25.38 8.24
N ILE A 165 9.02 -24.90 9.45
CA ILE A 165 8.25 -23.88 10.17
C ILE A 165 9.16 -22.67 10.40
N GLY A 166 8.83 -21.54 9.78
CA GLY A 166 9.52 -20.27 10.01
C GLY A 166 9.36 -19.27 8.87
N SER A 167 9.67 -18.01 9.16
CA SER A 167 9.66 -16.94 8.17
C SER A 167 10.98 -16.86 7.40
N GLY A 168 10.92 -16.55 6.11
CA GLY A 168 12.11 -16.20 5.36
C GLY A 168 12.67 -14.85 5.82
N GLY A 169 14.00 -14.71 5.80
CA GLY A 169 14.65 -13.49 6.26
C GLY A 169 14.42 -12.29 5.33
N ALA A 170 14.42 -11.07 5.85
CA ALA A 170 14.32 -9.87 5.02
C ALA A 170 15.56 -9.68 4.13
N GLY A 171 15.38 -9.12 2.93
CA GLY A 171 16.49 -8.74 2.05
C GLY A 171 17.28 -7.55 2.58
N GLY A 172 18.59 -7.52 2.29
CA GLY A 172 19.47 -6.39 2.62
C GLY A 172 19.22 -5.20 1.71
N ALA A 173 19.28 -3.98 2.25
CA ALA A 173 19.16 -2.76 1.44
C ALA A 173 20.37 -2.60 0.49
N GLY A 174 20.16 -2.04 -0.69
CA GLY A 174 21.22 -1.66 -1.61
C GLY A 174 22.04 -0.48 -1.11
N GLY A 175 23.34 -0.48 -1.40
CA GLY A 175 24.25 0.59 -1.01
C GLY A 175 24.04 1.86 -1.84
N SER A 176 24.20 3.03 -1.22
CA SER A 176 24.22 4.30 -1.94
C SER A 176 25.46 4.41 -2.86
N SER A 177 25.37 5.17 -3.96
CA SER A 177 26.48 5.40 -4.89
C SER A 177 26.66 6.88 -5.23
N THR A 178 27.92 7.34 -5.24
CA THR A 178 28.29 8.69 -5.68
C THR A 178 29.03 8.70 -7.01
N ILE A 179 29.38 7.54 -7.54
CA ILE A 179 30.20 7.37 -8.74
C ILE A 179 29.53 6.53 -9.84
N GLY A 180 28.35 5.97 -9.56
CA GLY A 180 27.60 5.13 -10.51
C GLY A 180 26.18 4.87 -10.02
N SER A 181 25.54 3.81 -10.49
CA SER A 181 24.18 3.44 -10.05
C SER A 181 24.15 3.02 -8.58
N GLY A 182 22.99 3.21 -7.94
CA GLY A 182 22.73 2.69 -6.61
C GLY A 182 22.68 1.16 -6.63
N GLY A 183 23.05 0.53 -5.53
CA GLY A 183 23.02 -0.92 -5.41
C GLY A 183 21.59 -1.46 -5.43
N ALA A 184 21.37 -2.60 -6.07
CA ALA A 184 20.10 -3.30 -5.96
C ALA A 184 19.85 -3.75 -4.51
N GLY A 185 18.59 -3.74 -4.07
CA GLY A 185 18.18 -4.40 -2.84
C GLY A 185 18.21 -5.92 -2.99
N GLY A 186 18.51 -6.62 -1.91
CA GLY A 186 18.50 -8.08 -1.86
C GLY A 186 17.08 -8.64 -1.84
N ALA A 187 16.88 -9.82 -2.43
CA ALA A 187 15.59 -10.50 -2.35
C ALA A 187 15.29 -10.97 -0.91
N GLY A 188 14.01 -11.03 -0.54
CA GLY A 188 13.58 -11.70 0.69
C GLY A 188 13.71 -13.22 0.59
N GLY A 189 13.96 -13.87 1.73
CA GLY A 189 14.06 -15.31 1.83
C GLY A 189 12.70 -16.00 1.67
N ALA A 190 12.70 -17.21 1.11
CA ALA A 190 11.48 -18.00 0.99
C ALA A 190 11.19 -18.79 2.29
N ALA A 191 9.91 -19.01 2.57
CA ALA A 191 9.46 -20.02 3.53
C ALA A 191 9.23 -21.38 2.84
N TRP A 192 9.21 -22.48 3.60
CA TRP A 192 9.06 -23.82 3.02
C TRP A 192 7.64 -24.40 3.11
N LEU A 193 7.22 -24.93 4.26
CA LEU A 193 5.87 -25.50 4.41
C LEU A 193 4.92 -24.52 5.11
N TRP A 194 5.36 -23.98 6.25
CA TRP A 194 4.57 -23.12 7.14
C TRP A 194 5.37 -21.88 7.51
N GLY A 195 4.95 -20.71 7.06
CA GLY A 195 5.62 -19.46 7.37
C GLY A 195 5.55 -18.43 6.26
N SER A 196 5.87 -17.20 6.61
CA SER A 196 5.84 -16.07 5.67
C SER A 196 7.14 -15.92 4.90
N GLY A 197 7.05 -15.52 3.63
CA GLY A 197 8.21 -15.06 2.88
C GLY A 197 8.76 -13.75 3.44
N GLY A 198 10.07 -13.54 3.34
CA GLY A 198 10.71 -12.31 3.78
C GLY A 198 10.43 -11.13 2.84
N ALA A 199 10.38 -9.91 3.37
CA ALA A 199 10.31 -8.71 2.53
C ALA A 199 11.59 -8.51 1.72
N GLY A 200 11.48 -7.91 0.53
CA GLY A 200 12.66 -7.47 -0.22
C GLY A 200 13.41 -6.32 0.46
N GLY A 201 14.67 -6.13 0.11
CA GLY A 201 15.48 -4.97 0.54
C GLY A 201 15.29 -3.76 -0.37
N ALA A 202 15.29 -2.55 0.18
CA ALA A 202 15.15 -1.32 -0.62
C ALA A 202 16.33 -1.11 -1.58
N GLY A 203 16.08 -0.47 -2.72
CA GLY A 203 17.11 -0.06 -3.66
C GLY A 203 17.97 1.11 -3.17
N GLY A 204 19.24 1.13 -3.55
CA GLY A 204 20.21 2.14 -3.15
C GLY A 204 20.03 3.50 -3.85
N PHE A 205 20.34 4.58 -3.16
CA PHE A 205 20.38 5.92 -3.72
C PHE A 205 21.55 6.10 -4.71
N SER A 206 21.38 6.94 -5.74
CA SER A 206 22.49 7.37 -6.59
C SER A 206 22.51 8.87 -6.84
N SER A 207 23.71 9.47 -6.81
CA SER A 207 23.91 10.86 -7.28
C SER A 207 24.55 10.98 -8.67
N ALA A 208 24.86 9.87 -9.33
CA ALA A 208 25.66 9.84 -10.56
C ALA A 208 25.13 8.90 -11.65
N GLY A 209 24.19 8.01 -11.31
CA GLY A 209 23.60 7.02 -12.20
C GLY A 209 22.19 6.65 -11.77
N ALA A 210 21.67 5.52 -12.24
CA ALA A 210 20.30 5.11 -11.91
C ALA A 210 20.16 4.76 -10.42
N GLY A 211 18.95 4.94 -9.89
CA GLY A 211 18.62 4.39 -8.58
C GLY A 211 18.72 2.86 -8.60
N GLY A 212 19.10 2.26 -7.49
CA GLY A 212 19.14 0.80 -7.37
C GLY A 212 17.74 0.20 -7.42
N VAL A 213 17.55 -0.94 -8.06
CA VAL A 213 16.23 -1.62 -8.04
C VAL A 213 15.91 -2.15 -6.65
N GLY A 214 14.62 -2.16 -6.29
CA GLY A 214 14.15 -2.83 -5.08
C GLY A 214 14.28 -4.36 -5.18
N GLY A 215 14.56 -5.01 -4.06
CA GLY A 215 14.60 -6.46 -3.95
C GLY A 215 13.20 -7.07 -4.03
N ALA A 216 13.10 -8.25 -4.64
CA ALA A 216 11.85 -9.01 -4.68
C ALA A 216 11.48 -9.56 -3.29
N GLY A 217 10.20 -9.71 -3.02
CA GLY A 217 9.72 -10.44 -1.85
C GLY A 217 9.92 -11.95 -1.96
N GLY A 218 10.10 -12.62 -0.82
CA GLY A 218 10.23 -14.06 -0.73
C GLY A 218 8.90 -14.79 -0.85
N ALA A 219 8.94 -16.03 -1.33
CA ALA A 219 7.75 -16.87 -1.42
C ALA A 219 7.22 -17.26 -0.03
N ALA A 220 5.90 -17.32 0.12
CA ALA A 220 5.23 -17.92 1.27
C ALA A 220 5.46 -19.43 1.36
N GLY A 221 5.23 -20.01 2.54
CA GLY A 221 5.23 -21.46 2.73
C GLY A 221 4.13 -22.15 1.93
N LEU A 222 4.39 -23.36 1.45
CA LEU A 222 3.52 -24.10 0.54
C LEU A 222 2.09 -24.23 1.07
N LEU A 223 1.91 -24.48 2.36
CA LEU A 223 0.59 -24.67 2.96
C LEU A 223 0.03 -23.36 3.48
N ALA A 224 0.86 -22.52 4.11
CA ALA A 224 0.39 -21.34 4.81
C ALA A 224 1.48 -20.29 5.07
N GLY A 225 1.07 -19.02 5.17
CA GLY A 225 1.90 -17.87 5.50
C GLY A 225 1.85 -16.73 4.48
N ALA A 226 2.18 -15.50 4.88
CA ALA A 226 2.16 -14.34 3.98
C ALA A 226 3.27 -14.42 2.93
N ALA A 227 3.00 -14.03 1.68
CA ALA A 227 4.07 -13.81 0.72
C ALA A 227 4.81 -12.50 1.04
N GLY A 228 6.11 -12.47 0.79
CA GLY A 228 6.93 -11.28 1.02
C GLY A 228 6.56 -10.16 0.07
N ALA A 229 6.52 -8.92 0.58
CA ALA A 229 6.37 -7.74 -0.26
C ALA A 229 7.67 -7.42 -1.01
N GLY A 230 7.54 -6.94 -2.25
CA GLY A 230 8.63 -6.31 -2.98
C GLY A 230 8.99 -4.96 -2.39
N ALA A 231 10.25 -4.56 -2.53
CA ALA A 231 10.75 -3.33 -1.93
C ALA A 231 10.74 -2.13 -2.87
N VAL A 232 10.76 -0.94 -2.29
CA VAL A 232 10.94 0.34 -2.99
C VAL A 232 12.24 0.37 -3.81
N GLY A 233 12.15 0.91 -5.02
CA GLY A 233 13.31 1.28 -5.84
C GLY A 233 14.00 2.56 -5.37
N GLY A 234 15.29 2.66 -5.65
CA GLY A 234 16.17 3.73 -5.18
C GLY A 234 15.94 5.07 -5.89
N PHE A 235 16.22 6.16 -5.17
CA PHE A 235 16.21 7.52 -5.72
C PHE A 235 17.47 7.80 -6.55
N SER A 236 17.34 8.56 -7.65
CA SER A 236 18.47 9.11 -8.41
C SER A 236 18.40 10.63 -8.56
N THR A 237 19.52 11.35 -8.42
CA THR A 237 19.63 12.78 -8.79
C THR A 237 20.15 13.02 -10.22
N ALA A 238 20.37 11.98 -11.02
CA ALA A 238 21.13 12.11 -12.28
C ALA A 238 20.70 11.15 -13.40
N ALA A 239 19.76 10.24 -13.13
CA ALA A 239 19.22 9.31 -14.10
C ALA A 239 17.83 8.82 -13.64
N VAL A 240 17.36 7.74 -14.27
CA VAL A 240 16.09 7.08 -13.93
C VAL A 240 16.11 6.58 -12.48
N GLY A 241 14.97 6.71 -11.80
CA GLY A 241 14.77 6.05 -10.51
C GLY A 241 14.86 4.52 -10.63
N GLY A 242 15.21 3.84 -9.54
CA GLY A 242 15.24 2.38 -9.54
C GLY A 242 13.84 1.80 -9.63
N ALA A 243 13.64 0.71 -10.36
CA ALA A 243 12.36 0.01 -10.35
C ALA A 243 12.06 -0.61 -8.97
N GLY A 244 10.79 -0.76 -8.63
CA GLY A 244 10.36 -1.51 -7.46
C GLY A 244 10.58 -3.02 -7.62
N GLY A 245 10.79 -3.71 -6.51
CA GLY A 245 10.93 -5.16 -6.48
C GLY A 245 9.60 -5.87 -6.69
N ALA A 246 9.60 -7.05 -7.31
CA ALA A 246 8.38 -7.85 -7.44
C ALA A 246 7.92 -8.42 -6.09
N GLY A 247 6.63 -8.67 -5.93
CA GLY A 247 6.10 -9.40 -4.79
C GLY A 247 6.41 -10.89 -4.85
N GLY A 248 6.50 -11.53 -3.68
CA GLY A 248 6.71 -12.96 -3.55
C GLY A 248 5.47 -13.78 -3.95
N THR A 249 5.66 -15.04 -4.33
CA THR A 249 4.52 -15.92 -4.65
C THR A 249 3.82 -16.41 -3.38
N GLY A 250 2.49 -16.50 -3.42
CA GLY A 250 1.67 -17.09 -2.36
C GLY A 250 1.76 -18.62 -2.30
N GLY A 251 1.56 -19.17 -1.11
CA GLY A 251 1.31 -20.59 -0.86
C GLY A 251 -0.15 -20.96 -1.10
N LEU A 252 -0.53 -22.21 -0.86
CA LEU A 252 -1.84 -22.80 -1.22
C LEU A 252 -3.04 -21.89 -0.92
N PHE A 253 -3.08 -21.25 0.24
CA PHE A 253 -4.16 -20.35 0.69
C PHE A 253 -3.77 -18.88 0.76
N SER A 254 -2.54 -18.55 0.38
CA SER A 254 -1.99 -17.22 0.58
C SER A 254 -2.04 -16.40 -0.70
N ASN A 255 -2.36 -15.12 -0.53
CA ASN A 255 -2.26 -14.16 -1.62
C ASN A 255 -0.80 -13.99 -2.04
N GLY A 256 -0.59 -13.57 -3.28
CA GLY A 256 0.71 -13.10 -3.73
C GLY A 256 1.12 -11.82 -2.98
N GLY A 257 2.42 -11.63 -2.83
CA GLY A 257 2.98 -10.42 -2.23
C GLY A 257 2.79 -9.22 -3.14
N THR A 258 2.72 -8.03 -2.56
CA THR A 258 2.65 -6.79 -3.35
C THR A 258 3.98 -6.50 -4.03
N GLY A 259 3.92 -5.88 -5.20
CA GLY A 259 5.08 -5.23 -5.80
C GLY A 259 5.48 -3.98 -5.03
N GLY A 260 6.78 -3.71 -4.97
CA GLY A 260 7.33 -2.49 -4.39
C GLY A 260 7.16 -1.31 -5.34
N SER A 261 7.14 -0.10 -4.80
CA SER A 261 7.04 1.11 -5.63
C SER A 261 8.36 1.46 -6.32
N GLY A 262 8.27 2.12 -7.46
CA GLY A 262 9.43 2.67 -8.18
C GLY A 262 10.03 3.89 -7.47
N GLY A 263 11.32 4.08 -7.66
CA GLY A 263 12.08 5.22 -7.13
C GLY A 263 11.96 6.48 -7.98
N VAL A 264 12.35 7.62 -7.42
CA VAL A 264 12.31 8.92 -8.14
C VAL A 264 13.54 9.10 -9.04
N GLY A 265 13.35 9.65 -10.23
CA GLY A 265 14.40 10.19 -11.10
C GLY A 265 14.44 11.72 -11.08
N ALA A 266 15.59 12.32 -10.73
CA ALA A 266 15.71 13.76 -10.46
C ALA A 266 17.02 14.41 -10.94
N GLY A 267 17.28 14.41 -12.25
CA GLY A 267 18.38 15.11 -12.90
C GLY A 267 17.97 16.00 -14.09
N VAL A 268 18.97 16.57 -14.76
CA VAL A 268 18.81 17.53 -15.87
C VAL A 268 18.80 16.75 -17.19
N GLY A 269 17.63 16.23 -17.57
CA GLY A 269 17.40 15.43 -18.78
C GLY A 269 16.02 14.76 -18.80
N VAL A 270 15.70 13.96 -19.82
CA VAL A 270 14.47 13.13 -19.81
C VAL A 270 14.73 11.91 -18.91
N GLU A 271 14.54 12.09 -17.61
CA GLU A 271 14.81 11.05 -16.61
C GLU A 271 13.51 10.57 -15.99
N ALA A 272 13.13 9.33 -16.29
CA ALA A 272 11.87 8.78 -15.79
C ALA A 272 11.96 8.42 -14.30
N GLY A 273 10.82 8.40 -13.61
CA GLY A 273 10.68 7.59 -12.41
C GLY A 273 10.88 6.11 -12.72
N GLY A 274 11.32 5.33 -11.74
CA GLY A 274 11.40 3.88 -11.89
C GLY A 274 10.01 3.25 -11.96
N ASP A 275 9.87 2.14 -12.67
CA ASP A 275 8.59 1.43 -12.72
C ASP A 275 8.27 0.76 -11.38
N GLY A 276 6.99 0.56 -11.10
CA GLY A 276 6.53 -0.26 -9.99
C GLY A 276 6.82 -1.74 -10.23
N GLY A 277 7.13 -2.48 -9.17
CA GLY A 277 7.33 -3.92 -9.21
C GLY A 277 6.02 -4.66 -9.49
N ALA A 278 6.06 -5.80 -10.17
CA ALA A 278 4.88 -6.62 -10.35
C ALA A 278 4.42 -7.26 -9.04
N GLY A 279 3.13 -7.50 -8.89
CA GLY A 279 2.59 -8.32 -7.81
C GLY A 279 2.94 -9.80 -8.00
N GLY A 280 3.12 -10.52 -6.89
CA GLY A 280 3.39 -11.94 -6.91
C GLY A 280 2.16 -12.76 -7.29
N ALA A 281 2.33 -13.95 -7.85
CA ALA A 281 1.21 -14.85 -8.09
C ALA A 281 0.61 -15.34 -6.77
N GLY A 282 -0.72 -15.49 -6.71
CA GLY A 282 -1.38 -16.19 -5.61
C GLY A 282 -1.16 -17.70 -5.70
N GLY A 283 -1.23 -18.40 -4.55
CA GLY A 283 -1.31 -19.87 -4.60
C GLY A 283 -2.72 -20.34 -4.91
N LEU A 284 -2.98 -21.65 -4.88
CA LEU A 284 -4.17 -22.28 -5.47
C LEU A 284 -5.51 -21.58 -5.17
N PHE A 285 -5.71 -21.10 -3.94
CA PHE A 285 -6.89 -20.36 -3.50
C PHE A 285 -6.64 -18.87 -3.26
N GLY A 286 -5.38 -18.44 -3.25
CA GLY A 286 -5.00 -17.07 -2.98
C GLY A 286 -5.13 -16.17 -4.20
N ALA A 287 -5.53 -14.92 -3.97
CA ALA A 287 -5.50 -13.91 -5.00
C ALA A 287 -4.06 -13.55 -5.41
N GLY A 288 -3.89 -13.04 -6.62
CA GLY A 288 -2.64 -12.40 -7.00
C GLY A 288 -2.33 -11.19 -6.12
N GLY A 289 -1.05 -10.93 -5.89
CA GLY A 289 -0.61 -9.71 -5.23
C GLY A 289 -0.75 -8.50 -6.15
N ASP A 290 -0.89 -7.31 -5.58
CA ASP A 290 -1.03 -6.10 -6.39
C ASP A 290 0.32 -5.63 -6.94
N GLY A 291 0.28 -4.94 -8.08
CA GLY A 291 1.43 -4.23 -8.61
C GLY A 291 1.80 -3.01 -7.74
N GLY A 292 3.09 -2.72 -7.68
CA GLY A 292 3.62 -1.54 -7.01
C GLY A 292 3.38 -0.27 -7.82
N THR A 293 3.40 0.88 -7.16
CA THR A 293 3.23 2.17 -7.83
C THR A 293 4.47 2.56 -8.63
N GLY A 294 4.29 3.25 -9.75
CA GLY A 294 5.40 3.86 -10.48
C GLY A 294 6.01 5.03 -9.72
N GLY A 295 7.32 5.22 -9.90
CA GLY A 295 8.09 6.30 -9.29
C GLY A 295 7.87 7.65 -9.98
N ARG A 296 8.22 8.73 -9.28
CA ARG A 296 8.10 10.10 -9.79
C ARG A 296 9.26 10.47 -10.73
N GLY A 297 8.97 11.12 -11.86
CA GLY A 297 9.97 11.81 -12.69
C GLY A 297 9.91 13.31 -12.45
N THR A 298 11.03 13.95 -12.09
CA THR A 298 11.11 15.40 -11.85
C THR A 298 11.78 16.16 -13.00
N SER A 299 11.72 17.49 -13.01
CA SER A 299 12.59 18.37 -13.83
C SER A 299 12.69 18.05 -15.34
N SER A 300 11.59 17.63 -15.97
CA SER A 300 11.48 17.12 -17.37
C SER A 300 11.44 15.59 -17.53
N GLY A 301 11.24 14.86 -16.44
CA GLY A 301 11.06 13.41 -16.41
C GLY A 301 9.64 12.91 -16.69
N LEU A 302 9.54 11.66 -17.16
CA LEU A 302 8.30 10.90 -17.25
C LEU A 302 8.00 10.22 -15.91
N GLY A 303 6.73 10.02 -15.58
CA GLY A 303 6.38 9.12 -14.48
C GLY A 303 6.72 7.68 -14.83
N GLY A 304 7.17 6.90 -13.85
CA GLY A 304 7.37 5.45 -14.02
C GLY A 304 6.03 4.73 -14.18
N ALA A 305 6.00 3.62 -14.91
CA ALA A 305 4.78 2.82 -15.03
C ALA A 305 4.41 2.16 -13.70
N GLY A 306 3.12 1.93 -13.47
CA GLY A 306 2.67 1.05 -12.40
C GLY A 306 3.00 -0.42 -12.72
N GLY A 307 3.30 -1.21 -11.69
CA GLY A 307 3.56 -2.63 -11.83
C GLY A 307 2.29 -3.41 -12.19
N ALA A 308 2.42 -4.51 -12.91
CA ALA A 308 1.29 -5.39 -13.18
C ALA A 308 0.82 -6.10 -11.90
N GLY A 309 -0.48 -6.36 -11.79
CA GLY A 309 -1.02 -7.26 -10.79
C GLY A 309 -0.62 -8.71 -11.05
N GLY A 310 -0.40 -9.46 -9.98
CA GLY A 310 -0.10 -10.88 -10.03
C GLY A 310 -1.31 -11.69 -10.49
N ILE A 311 -1.06 -12.84 -11.11
CA ILE A 311 -2.13 -13.78 -11.45
C ILE A 311 -2.70 -14.42 -10.18
N GLY A 312 -4.01 -14.67 -10.16
CA GLY A 312 -4.61 -15.53 -9.15
C GLY A 312 -4.19 -16.99 -9.33
N GLY A 313 -4.19 -17.77 -8.25
CA GLY A 313 -4.08 -19.22 -8.39
C GLY A 313 -5.37 -19.82 -8.97
N LEU A 314 -5.48 -21.14 -9.08
CA LEU A 314 -6.57 -21.84 -9.78
C LEU A 314 -8.00 -21.34 -9.44
N PHE A 315 -8.23 -20.96 -8.18
CA PHE A 315 -9.49 -20.40 -7.67
C PHE A 315 -9.38 -18.92 -7.23
N GLY A 316 -8.19 -18.35 -7.24
CA GLY A 316 -7.95 -16.99 -6.76
C GLY A 316 -8.27 -15.91 -7.79
N ALA A 317 -8.52 -14.70 -7.30
CA ALA A 317 -8.68 -13.53 -8.15
C ALA A 317 -7.34 -13.00 -8.65
N GLY A 318 -7.38 -12.23 -9.73
CA GLY A 318 -6.19 -11.48 -10.14
C GLY A 318 -5.89 -10.33 -9.17
N GLY A 319 -4.61 -10.05 -8.96
CA GLY A 319 -4.16 -8.89 -8.19
C GLY A 319 -4.36 -7.59 -8.99
N ASN A 320 -4.50 -6.45 -8.32
CA ASN A 320 -4.72 -5.19 -9.02
C ASN A 320 -3.42 -4.66 -9.64
N GLY A 321 -3.52 -3.90 -10.72
CA GLY A 321 -2.40 -3.15 -11.26
C GLY A 321 -2.01 -1.99 -10.37
N GLY A 322 -0.72 -1.69 -10.31
CA GLY A 322 -0.19 -0.55 -9.58
C GLY A 322 -0.46 0.77 -10.29
N THR A 323 -0.52 1.87 -9.54
CA THR A 323 -0.75 3.19 -10.12
C THR A 323 0.49 3.68 -10.88
N GLY A 324 0.29 4.40 -11.98
CA GLY A 324 1.38 5.11 -12.65
C GLY A 324 1.97 6.21 -11.78
N GLY A 325 3.28 6.42 -11.92
CA GLY A 325 4.03 7.45 -11.23
C GLY A 325 3.77 8.83 -11.83
N GLN A 326 4.04 9.88 -11.06
CA GLN A 326 3.85 11.24 -11.53
C GLN A 326 5.03 11.70 -12.40
N GLY A 327 4.76 12.43 -13.48
CA GLY A 327 5.81 12.96 -14.35
C GLY A 327 5.73 14.48 -14.51
N ALA A 328 6.89 15.13 -14.51
CA ALA A 328 7.00 16.53 -14.87
C ALA A 328 6.58 16.79 -16.34
N LEU A 329 6.86 15.84 -17.25
CA LEU A 329 6.32 15.84 -18.61
C LEU A 329 4.96 15.14 -18.64
N SER A 330 4.98 13.80 -18.69
CA SER A 330 3.80 12.95 -18.78
C SER A 330 3.74 11.98 -17.60
N GLY A 331 2.54 11.72 -17.12
CA GLY A 331 2.33 10.71 -16.09
C GLY A 331 2.65 9.31 -16.60
N GLY A 332 3.09 8.44 -15.69
CA GLY A 332 3.32 7.04 -15.98
C GLY A 332 2.00 6.30 -16.25
N VAL A 333 2.05 5.26 -17.06
CA VAL A 333 0.86 4.42 -17.29
C VAL A 333 0.52 3.62 -16.04
N GLY A 334 -0.76 3.38 -15.79
CA GLY A 334 -1.20 2.44 -14.79
C GLY A 334 -0.84 1.00 -15.18
N GLY A 335 -0.52 0.17 -14.20
CA GLY A 335 -0.24 -1.25 -14.38
C GLY A 335 -1.51 -2.02 -14.76
N VAL A 336 -1.36 -3.08 -15.54
CA VAL A 336 -2.50 -3.96 -15.86
C VAL A 336 -2.89 -4.80 -14.64
N GLY A 337 -4.18 -5.08 -14.49
CA GLY A 337 -4.67 -6.06 -13.52
C GLY A 337 -4.25 -7.47 -13.90
N GLY A 338 -4.00 -8.31 -12.90
CA GLY A 338 -3.70 -9.72 -13.07
C GLY A 338 -4.93 -10.51 -13.51
N ASN A 339 -4.74 -11.62 -14.22
CA ASN A 339 -5.85 -12.51 -14.57
C ASN A 339 -6.27 -13.35 -13.36
N ALA A 340 -7.55 -13.71 -13.28
CA ALA A 340 -8.04 -14.70 -12.31
C ALA A 340 -7.69 -16.15 -12.71
N GLY A 341 -7.82 -17.05 -11.74
CA GLY A 341 -7.59 -18.48 -11.90
C GLY A 341 -8.53 -19.20 -12.86
N MET A 342 -8.07 -20.28 -13.49
CA MET A 342 -8.82 -20.99 -14.53
C MET A 342 -10.21 -21.50 -14.11
N LEU A 343 -10.39 -21.92 -12.85
CA LEU A 343 -11.61 -22.57 -12.35
C LEU A 343 -12.37 -21.71 -11.34
N SER A 344 -12.01 -20.44 -11.19
CA SER A 344 -12.59 -19.65 -10.12
C SER A 344 -14.07 -19.34 -10.36
N LEU A 345 -14.92 -19.85 -9.47
CA LEU A 345 -16.35 -19.54 -9.42
C LEU A 345 -16.52 -18.18 -8.71
N GLY A 346 -16.37 -17.10 -9.46
CA GLY A 346 -16.61 -15.73 -8.98
C GLY A 346 -15.37 -14.86 -8.83
N ALA A 347 -14.16 -15.41 -8.81
CA ALA A 347 -13.00 -14.54 -8.75
C ALA A 347 -12.82 -13.76 -10.06
N ALA A 348 -12.79 -12.44 -9.91
CA ALA A 348 -12.65 -11.53 -11.03
C ALA A 348 -11.19 -11.30 -11.37
N GLY A 349 -10.92 -10.97 -12.63
CA GLY A 349 -9.63 -10.39 -13.00
C GLY A 349 -9.36 -9.14 -12.16
N GLY A 350 -8.10 -8.86 -11.83
CA GLY A 350 -7.70 -7.71 -11.04
C GLY A 350 -8.06 -6.40 -11.74
N ALA A 351 -8.32 -5.33 -10.98
CA ALA A 351 -8.54 -4.03 -11.58
C ALA A 351 -7.24 -3.50 -12.18
N GLY A 352 -7.34 -2.70 -13.24
CA GLY A 352 -6.21 -1.93 -13.75
C GLY A 352 -5.83 -0.79 -12.80
N GLY A 353 -4.54 -0.49 -12.73
CA GLY A 353 -4.02 0.64 -11.96
C GLY A 353 -4.36 1.97 -12.62
N THR A 354 -4.49 3.03 -11.83
CA THR A 354 -4.74 4.37 -12.37
C THR A 354 -3.50 4.90 -13.08
N GLY A 355 -3.68 5.70 -14.13
CA GLY A 355 -2.59 6.46 -14.72
C GLY A 355 -2.03 7.51 -13.75
N GLY A 356 -0.76 7.84 -13.89
CA GLY A 356 -0.11 8.88 -13.12
C GLY A 356 -0.43 10.28 -13.62
N GLU A 357 -0.23 11.27 -12.77
CA GLU A 357 -0.44 12.68 -13.13
C GLU A 357 0.71 13.20 -14.01
N GLY A 358 0.39 13.86 -15.13
CA GLY A 358 1.36 14.60 -15.95
C GLY A 358 1.34 16.09 -15.59
N LEU A 359 2.49 16.76 -15.46
CA LEU A 359 2.54 18.18 -15.07
C LEU A 359 2.60 19.16 -16.25
N SER A 360 3.16 18.76 -17.40
CA SER A 360 3.40 19.66 -18.55
C SER A 360 2.76 19.15 -19.86
N THR A 361 2.57 17.84 -19.97
CA THR A 361 1.93 17.18 -21.11
C THR A 361 0.83 16.24 -20.61
N VAL A 362 0.59 15.11 -21.27
CA VAL A 362 -0.60 14.27 -21.05
C VAL A 362 -0.50 13.52 -19.72
N GLY A 363 -1.64 13.36 -19.05
CA GLY A 363 -1.77 12.38 -17.96
C GLY A 363 -1.48 10.95 -18.43
N GLY A 364 -1.02 10.11 -17.52
CA GLY A 364 -0.78 8.69 -17.83
C GLY A 364 -2.07 7.96 -18.15
N THR A 365 -2.04 6.99 -19.05
CA THR A 365 -3.21 6.15 -19.31
C THR A 365 -3.47 5.21 -18.14
N GLY A 366 -4.74 4.91 -17.86
CA GLY A 366 -5.10 3.84 -16.95
C GLY A 366 -4.67 2.47 -17.48
N GLY A 367 -4.33 1.56 -16.57
CA GLY A 367 -4.02 0.17 -16.90
C GLY A 367 -5.27 -0.61 -17.26
N GLY A 368 -5.13 -1.62 -18.13
CA GLY A 368 -6.25 -2.53 -18.43
C GLY A 368 -6.63 -3.40 -17.24
N GLY A 369 -7.91 -3.74 -17.12
CA GLY A 369 -8.37 -4.76 -16.18
C GLY A 369 -7.90 -6.16 -16.60
N GLY A 370 -7.62 -7.00 -15.62
CA GLY A 370 -7.29 -8.40 -15.86
C GLY A 370 -8.50 -9.19 -16.32
N ASN A 371 -8.28 -10.28 -17.04
CA ASN A 371 -9.39 -11.14 -17.47
C ASN A 371 -9.91 -12.01 -16.31
N GLY A 372 -11.18 -12.39 -16.39
CA GLY A 372 -11.78 -13.43 -15.56
C GLY A 372 -11.10 -14.80 -15.78
N GLY A 373 -11.49 -15.79 -14.99
CA GLY A 373 -10.98 -17.15 -15.13
C GLY A 373 -11.31 -17.76 -16.48
N LEU A 374 -10.56 -18.77 -16.94
CA LEU A 374 -10.75 -19.35 -18.27
C LEU A 374 -12.19 -19.81 -18.53
N LEU A 375 -12.84 -20.43 -17.53
CA LEU A 375 -14.21 -20.95 -17.65
C LEU A 375 -15.25 -20.00 -17.06
N PHE A 376 -14.95 -19.41 -15.90
CA PHE A 376 -15.90 -18.63 -15.10
C PHE A 376 -15.23 -17.35 -14.57
N GLY A 377 -16.05 -16.38 -14.18
CA GLY A 377 -15.61 -15.17 -13.51
C GLY A 377 -15.67 -13.93 -14.39
N SER A 378 -15.88 -12.78 -13.75
CA SER A 378 -15.96 -11.49 -14.42
C SER A 378 -14.58 -10.92 -14.74
N GLY A 379 -14.51 -10.08 -15.78
CA GLY A 379 -13.33 -9.29 -16.05
C GLY A 379 -13.14 -8.18 -15.02
N GLY A 380 -11.89 -7.81 -14.75
CA GLY A 380 -11.55 -6.68 -13.89
C GLY A 380 -11.88 -5.34 -14.55
N ALA A 381 -12.19 -4.33 -13.73
CA ALA A 381 -12.39 -2.97 -14.24
C ALA A 381 -11.07 -2.39 -14.78
N GLY A 382 -11.13 -1.58 -15.83
CA GLY A 382 -10.00 -0.77 -16.28
C GLY A 382 -9.68 0.35 -15.29
N GLY A 383 -8.40 0.70 -15.18
CA GLY A 383 -7.95 1.80 -14.33
C GLY A 383 -8.33 3.16 -14.91
N ALA A 384 -8.55 4.16 -14.05
CA ALA A 384 -8.79 5.53 -14.51
C ALA A 384 -7.52 6.14 -15.16
N GLY A 385 -7.68 7.00 -16.15
CA GLY A 385 -6.60 7.83 -16.66
C GLY A 385 -6.16 8.86 -15.62
N GLY A 386 -4.85 9.13 -15.54
CA GLY A 386 -4.30 10.21 -14.72
C GLY A 386 -4.67 11.56 -15.29
N ALA A 387 -4.75 12.60 -14.47
CA ALA A 387 -5.03 13.92 -14.99
C ALA A 387 -3.82 14.53 -15.72
N GLY A 388 -4.12 15.41 -16.68
CA GLY A 388 -3.15 16.26 -17.35
C GLY A 388 -2.79 17.48 -16.50
N GLY A 389 -1.67 18.13 -16.79
CA GLY A 389 -1.11 19.21 -15.97
C GLY A 389 -1.19 20.61 -16.59
N PHE A 390 -0.33 21.53 -16.14
CA PHE A 390 -0.22 22.89 -16.67
C PHE A 390 0.06 22.89 -18.19
N GLY A 391 -0.65 23.72 -18.96
CA GLY A 391 -0.44 23.87 -20.42
C GLY A 391 -1.49 23.15 -21.28
N ASN A 392 -1.17 22.86 -22.54
CA ASN A 392 -2.07 22.19 -23.51
C ASN A 392 -2.13 20.66 -23.30
N ALA A 393 -2.24 20.25 -22.03
CA ALA A 393 -2.11 18.88 -21.57
C ALA A 393 -3.47 18.17 -21.53
N ALA A 394 -3.61 17.10 -22.30
CA ALA A 394 -4.81 16.26 -22.23
C ALA A 394 -4.82 15.39 -20.97
N GLY A 395 -6.01 15.04 -20.49
CA GLY A 395 -6.15 13.95 -19.52
C GLY A 395 -5.72 12.62 -20.13
N GLY A 396 -5.21 11.71 -19.30
CA GLY A 396 -4.86 10.36 -19.72
C GLY A 396 -6.09 9.54 -20.10
N LEU A 397 -5.96 8.60 -21.02
CA LEU A 397 -7.05 7.71 -21.40
C LEU A 397 -7.40 6.76 -20.24
N GLY A 398 -8.67 6.37 -20.13
CA GLY A 398 -9.10 5.28 -19.27
C GLY A 398 -8.61 3.92 -19.80
N GLY A 399 -8.28 3.01 -18.89
CA GLY A 399 -7.89 1.64 -19.22
C GLY A 399 -9.08 0.80 -19.70
N VAL A 400 -8.82 -0.18 -20.56
CA VAL A 400 -9.88 -1.12 -21.00
C VAL A 400 -10.30 -2.05 -19.86
N GLY A 401 -11.57 -2.42 -19.81
CA GLY A 401 -12.05 -3.49 -18.93
C GLY A 401 -11.59 -4.87 -19.41
N GLY A 402 -11.33 -5.77 -18.46
CA GLY A 402 -10.94 -7.14 -18.75
C GLY A 402 -12.09 -7.97 -19.32
N ASN A 403 -11.77 -9.00 -20.09
CA ASN A 403 -12.80 -9.92 -20.59
C ASN A 403 -13.22 -10.92 -19.52
N ALA A 404 -14.44 -11.43 -19.61
CA ALA A 404 -14.93 -12.49 -18.75
C ALA A 404 -14.40 -13.88 -19.14
N GLY A 405 -14.68 -14.88 -18.30
CA GLY A 405 -14.47 -16.29 -18.62
C GLY A 405 -15.41 -16.83 -19.70
N LEU A 406 -15.02 -17.94 -20.34
CA LEU A 406 -15.68 -18.44 -21.55
C LEU A 406 -17.15 -18.84 -21.35
N LEU A 407 -17.52 -19.47 -20.22
CA LEU A 407 -18.87 -20.02 -20.02
C LEU A 407 -19.78 -19.02 -19.34
N THR A 408 -19.37 -18.49 -18.19
CA THR A 408 -20.17 -17.52 -17.44
C THR A 408 -19.32 -16.38 -16.88
N GLY A 409 -19.81 -15.16 -17.02
CA GLY A 409 -19.18 -13.98 -16.45
C GLY A 409 -19.46 -12.73 -17.29
N SER A 410 -19.51 -11.59 -16.61
CA SER A 410 -19.63 -10.27 -17.24
C SER A 410 -18.27 -9.68 -17.58
N GLY A 411 -18.18 -8.95 -18.68
CA GLY A 411 -16.99 -8.16 -18.97
C GLY A 411 -16.76 -7.07 -17.92
N GLY A 412 -15.50 -6.70 -17.70
CA GLY A 412 -15.15 -5.61 -16.79
C GLY A 412 -15.54 -4.25 -17.36
N ALA A 413 -15.90 -3.30 -16.50
CA ALA A 413 -16.14 -1.93 -16.95
C ALA A 413 -14.84 -1.27 -17.44
N GLY A 414 -14.93 -0.40 -18.45
CA GLY A 414 -13.82 0.46 -18.85
C GLY A 414 -13.54 1.55 -17.81
N GLY A 415 -12.27 1.92 -17.66
CA GLY A 415 -11.84 2.98 -16.76
C GLY A 415 -12.27 4.36 -17.24
N ALA A 416 -12.50 5.29 -16.31
CA ALA A 416 -12.78 6.68 -16.67
C ALA A 416 -11.54 7.37 -17.28
N GLY A 417 -11.74 8.28 -18.22
CA GLY A 417 -10.68 9.16 -18.69
C GLY A 417 -10.28 10.21 -17.66
N GLY A 418 -9.01 10.61 -17.68
CA GLY A 418 -8.45 11.64 -16.81
C GLY A 418 -8.95 13.04 -17.16
N ALA A 419 -9.02 13.93 -16.18
CA ALA A 419 -9.35 15.34 -16.43
C ALA A 419 -8.13 16.09 -17.02
N SER A 420 -8.37 17.13 -17.82
CA SER A 420 -7.33 18.11 -18.18
C SER A 420 -7.22 19.21 -17.14
N TYR A 421 -6.07 19.89 -17.13
CA TYR A 421 -5.78 21.03 -16.24
C TYR A 421 -5.60 22.35 -17.04
N LEU A 422 -5.70 23.47 -16.34
CA LEU A 422 -6.02 24.83 -16.81
C LEU A 422 -4.99 25.47 -17.79
N THR A 423 -5.34 25.57 -19.08
CA THR A 423 -5.37 26.80 -19.94
C THR A 423 -6.00 26.45 -21.30
N GLY A 424 -7.34 26.49 -21.41
CA GLY A 424 -8.11 26.68 -22.66
C GLY A 424 -7.86 25.77 -23.88
N LEU A 425 -6.98 24.77 -23.81
CA LEU A 425 -6.57 23.96 -24.97
C LEU A 425 -6.47 22.45 -24.67
N GLY A 426 -6.33 22.00 -23.42
CA GLY A 426 -6.24 20.56 -23.10
C GLY A 426 -7.60 19.85 -23.08
N THR A 427 -7.74 18.74 -23.80
CA THR A 427 -8.97 17.91 -23.82
C THR A 427 -9.03 16.93 -22.65
N GLY A 428 -10.24 16.58 -22.21
CA GLY A 428 -10.40 15.44 -21.31
C GLY A 428 -9.89 14.15 -21.97
N GLY A 429 -9.38 13.21 -21.18
CA GLY A 429 -9.01 11.90 -21.68
C GLY A 429 -10.25 11.07 -22.01
N ASP A 430 -10.18 10.23 -23.05
CA ASP A 430 -11.31 9.36 -23.37
C ASP A 430 -11.47 8.25 -22.32
N GLY A 431 -12.71 7.78 -22.14
CA GLY A 431 -13.00 6.60 -21.33
C GLY A 431 -12.52 5.32 -22.01
N GLY A 432 -12.14 4.33 -21.21
CA GLY A 432 -11.73 3.01 -21.70
C GLY A 432 -12.92 2.19 -22.19
N ALA A 433 -12.67 1.26 -23.11
CA ALA A 433 -13.69 0.31 -23.54
C ALA A 433 -14.05 -0.68 -22.42
N GLY A 434 -15.31 -1.12 -22.37
CA GLY A 434 -15.72 -2.25 -21.54
C GLY A 434 -15.27 -3.58 -22.13
N GLY A 435 -15.04 -4.57 -21.28
CA GLY A 435 -14.62 -5.91 -21.66
C GLY A 435 -15.76 -6.75 -22.22
N THR A 436 -15.42 -7.80 -22.96
CA THR A 436 -16.41 -8.73 -23.52
C THR A 436 -16.90 -9.74 -22.48
N ALA A 437 -18.14 -10.19 -22.64
CA ALA A 437 -18.74 -11.22 -21.79
C ALA A 437 -18.35 -12.64 -22.20
N GLY A 438 -18.64 -13.60 -21.31
CA GLY A 438 -18.63 -15.01 -21.63
C GLY A 438 -19.84 -15.42 -22.47
N LEU A 439 -20.02 -16.73 -22.67
CA LEU A 439 -21.20 -17.29 -23.33
C LEU A 439 -22.50 -16.82 -22.66
N ILE A 440 -22.51 -16.79 -21.33
CA ILE A 440 -23.56 -16.23 -20.49
C ILE A 440 -22.99 -15.08 -19.66
N GLY A 441 -23.51 -13.87 -19.86
CA GLY A 441 -23.13 -12.68 -19.12
C GLY A 441 -23.27 -11.41 -19.95
N ASN A 442 -23.22 -10.26 -19.28
CA ASN A 442 -23.30 -8.97 -19.97
C ASN A 442 -21.90 -8.48 -20.37
N GLY A 443 -21.80 -7.77 -21.49
CA GLY A 443 -20.58 -7.04 -21.82
C GLY A 443 -20.38 -5.86 -20.87
N GLY A 444 -19.14 -5.54 -20.54
CA GLY A 444 -18.86 -4.45 -19.60
C GLY A 444 -19.26 -3.08 -20.14
N SER A 445 -19.70 -2.18 -19.27
CA SER A 445 -19.94 -0.78 -19.67
C SER A 445 -18.64 -0.06 -20.06
N GLY A 446 -18.69 0.81 -21.06
CA GLY A 446 -17.60 1.72 -21.37
C GLY A 446 -17.39 2.76 -20.27
N GLY A 447 -16.14 3.18 -20.08
CA GLY A 447 -15.78 4.21 -19.10
C GLY A 447 -16.25 5.59 -19.52
N ALA A 448 -16.52 6.46 -18.54
CA ALA A 448 -16.84 7.85 -18.84
C ALA A 448 -15.61 8.62 -19.35
N GLY A 449 -15.80 9.58 -20.24
CA GLY A 449 -14.75 10.51 -20.63
C GLY A 449 -14.42 11.51 -19.52
N GLY A 450 -13.17 11.96 -19.47
CA GLY A 450 -12.68 12.92 -18.51
C GLY A 450 -13.11 14.36 -18.83
N ALA A 451 -13.10 15.23 -17.82
CA ALA A 451 -13.44 16.64 -18.00
C ALA A 451 -12.36 17.40 -18.80
N GLY A 452 -12.78 18.22 -19.76
CA GLY A 452 -11.96 19.16 -20.52
C GLY A 452 -12.20 20.60 -20.07
N ILE A 453 -11.35 21.17 -19.21
CA ILE A 453 -11.60 22.50 -18.64
C ILE A 453 -11.25 23.59 -19.67
N GLY A 454 -12.29 24.17 -20.28
CA GLY A 454 -12.14 25.22 -21.31
C GLY A 454 -11.84 24.70 -22.72
N ASN A 455 -11.90 23.37 -22.94
CA ASN A 455 -11.89 22.74 -24.26
C ASN A 455 -12.83 21.51 -24.26
N THR A 456 -12.67 20.60 -25.23
CA THR A 456 -13.55 19.45 -25.43
C THR A 456 -13.37 18.43 -24.32
N GLY A 457 -14.48 17.95 -23.75
CA GLY A 457 -14.47 16.82 -22.83
C GLY A 457 -14.04 15.54 -23.55
N GLY A 458 -13.45 14.58 -22.84
CA GLY A 458 -13.06 13.29 -23.43
C GLY A 458 -14.29 12.51 -23.89
N ALA A 459 -14.15 11.69 -24.93
CA ALA A 459 -15.23 10.80 -25.36
C ALA A 459 -15.49 9.70 -24.31
N GLY A 460 -16.72 9.21 -24.24
CA GLY A 460 -17.01 7.98 -23.51
C GLY A 460 -16.47 6.75 -24.23
N GLY A 461 -16.03 5.75 -23.47
CA GLY A 461 -15.54 4.49 -24.02
C GLY A 461 -16.66 3.62 -24.57
N THR A 462 -16.33 2.68 -25.46
CA THR A 462 -17.32 1.75 -26.01
C THR A 462 -17.75 0.70 -24.99
N GLY A 463 -19.01 0.28 -25.00
CA GLY A 463 -19.47 -0.89 -24.26
C GLY A 463 -18.95 -2.20 -24.88
N GLY A 464 -18.76 -3.21 -24.06
CA GLY A 464 -18.34 -4.55 -24.49
C GLY A 464 -19.49 -5.37 -25.04
N ASN A 465 -19.19 -6.34 -25.91
CA ASN A 465 -20.22 -7.23 -26.47
C ASN A 465 -20.53 -8.40 -25.53
N ALA A 466 -21.76 -8.88 -25.59
CA ALA A 466 -22.12 -10.22 -25.10
C ALA A 466 -21.95 -11.27 -26.21
N ALA A 467 -21.93 -12.55 -25.84
CA ALA A 467 -21.77 -13.66 -26.78
C ALA A 467 -23.11 -14.34 -27.15
N LEU A 468 -23.66 -15.21 -26.29
CA LEU A 468 -24.89 -15.95 -26.59
C LEU A 468 -26.09 -15.46 -25.76
N ILE A 469 -25.92 -15.36 -24.44
CA ILE A 469 -26.94 -14.88 -23.51
C ILE A 469 -26.37 -13.73 -22.67
N GLY A 470 -27.04 -12.59 -22.69
CA GLY A 470 -26.71 -11.41 -21.89
C GLY A 470 -26.69 -10.14 -22.73
N ASN A 471 -26.72 -8.99 -22.06
CA ASN A 471 -26.80 -7.70 -22.74
C ASN A 471 -25.43 -7.24 -23.21
N GLY A 472 -25.39 -6.48 -24.30
CA GLY A 472 -24.21 -5.69 -24.64
C GLY A 472 -24.06 -4.57 -23.62
N GLY A 473 -22.82 -4.19 -23.28
CA GLY A 473 -22.55 -3.14 -22.31
C GLY A 473 -22.94 -1.76 -22.83
N ASN A 474 -23.32 -0.85 -21.95
CA ASN A 474 -23.59 0.54 -22.34
C ASN A 474 -22.32 1.25 -22.82
N GLY A 475 -22.45 2.11 -23.81
CA GLY A 475 -21.42 3.10 -24.10
C GLY A 475 -21.24 4.07 -22.92
N GLY A 476 -20.02 4.52 -22.71
CA GLY A 476 -19.68 5.48 -21.67
C GLY A 476 -20.23 6.88 -21.96
N ASN A 477 -20.44 7.65 -20.90
CA ASN A 477 -20.79 9.06 -21.03
C ASN A 477 -19.60 9.88 -21.52
N GLY A 478 -19.84 10.90 -22.34
CA GLY A 478 -18.83 11.90 -22.66
C GLY A 478 -18.48 12.77 -21.44
N GLY A 479 -17.25 13.23 -21.36
CA GLY A 479 -16.77 14.13 -20.34
C GLY A 479 -17.32 15.55 -20.50
N THR A 480 -17.36 16.31 -19.40
CA THR A 480 -17.78 17.71 -19.42
C THR A 480 -16.74 18.57 -20.16
N GLY A 481 -17.20 19.57 -20.93
CA GLY A 481 -16.33 20.45 -21.72
C GLY A 481 -17.14 21.40 -22.60
N ALA A 482 -16.46 22.25 -23.38
CA ALA A 482 -17.07 23.16 -24.35
C ALA A 482 -16.48 22.93 -25.74
N PRO A 483 -17.01 21.97 -26.54
CA PRO A 483 -18.19 21.13 -26.27
C PRO A 483 -17.92 19.94 -25.33
N ALA A 484 -18.99 19.32 -24.81
CA ALA A 484 -18.86 18.06 -24.10
C ALA A 484 -18.36 16.95 -25.05
N GLY A 485 -17.70 15.93 -24.49
CA GLY A 485 -17.29 14.77 -25.26
C GLY A 485 -18.48 13.97 -25.78
N SER A 486 -18.27 13.21 -26.86
CA SER A 486 -19.28 12.29 -27.39
C SER A 486 -19.52 11.11 -26.45
N THR A 487 -20.75 10.59 -26.40
CA THR A 487 -21.04 9.30 -25.76
C THR A 487 -20.41 8.16 -26.55
N GLY A 488 -19.92 7.14 -25.87
CA GLY A 488 -19.40 5.92 -26.49
C GLY A 488 -20.50 5.11 -27.16
N ALA A 489 -20.11 4.25 -28.10
CA ALA A 489 -21.02 3.26 -28.68
C ALA A 489 -21.32 2.15 -27.66
N GLY A 490 -22.56 1.65 -27.65
CA GLY A 490 -22.93 0.45 -26.88
C GLY A 490 -22.42 -0.83 -27.54
N GLY A 491 -22.30 -1.89 -26.75
CA GLY A 491 -22.00 -3.23 -27.24
C GLY A 491 -23.25 -3.94 -27.77
N ILE A 492 -23.03 -4.96 -28.60
CA ILE A 492 -24.09 -5.82 -29.14
C ILE A 492 -24.48 -6.88 -28.09
N GLY A 493 -25.78 -7.13 -27.95
CA GLY A 493 -26.36 -8.17 -27.11
C GLY A 493 -26.11 -9.59 -27.63
N GLY A 494 -26.33 -10.58 -26.76
CA GLY A 494 -26.11 -11.99 -27.09
C GLY A 494 -26.97 -12.48 -28.26
N GLN A 495 -26.44 -13.41 -29.04
CA GLN A 495 -27.09 -13.92 -30.26
C GLN A 495 -28.43 -14.62 -30.04
N LEU A 496 -28.70 -15.11 -28.82
CA LEU A 496 -29.93 -15.81 -28.46
C LEU A 496 -30.84 -14.95 -27.59
N LEU A 497 -30.27 -14.33 -26.55
CA LEU A 497 -31.01 -13.50 -25.61
C LEU A 497 -30.09 -12.37 -25.13
N GLY A 498 -30.56 -11.14 -25.18
CA GLY A 498 -29.74 -10.00 -24.79
C GLY A 498 -30.15 -8.73 -25.51
N LEU A 499 -30.31 -7.65 -24.75
CA LEU A 499 -30.50 -6.34 -25.33
C LEU A 499 -29.15 -5.74 -25.72
N ASP A 500 -29.13 -4.98 -26.81
CA ASP A 500 -27.97 -4.15 -27.12
C ASP A 500 -27.77 -3.09 -26.03
N GLY A 501 -26.52 -2.71 -25.81
CA GLY A 501 -26.18 -1.61 -24.93
C GLY A 501 -26.68 -0.27 -25.46
N SER A 502 -26.83 0.71 -24.56
CA SER A 502 -27.22 2.06 -24.98
C SER A 502 -26.24 2.62 -26.01
N ASN A 503 -26.75 3.14 -27.12
CA ASN A 503 -25.99 3.70 -28.26
C ASN A 503 -25.23 2.64 -29.08
N ALA A 504 -25.66 1.38 -29.07
CA ALA A 504 -25.06 0.35 -29.90
C ALA A 504 -25.26 0.61 -31.41
N PRO A 505 -24.30 0.23 -32.27
CA PRO A 505 -24.46 0.32 -33.72
C PRO A 505 -25.65 -0.52 -34.19
N ALA A 506 -26.45 0.04 -35.11
CA ALA A 506 -27.58 -0.69 -35.69
C ALA A 506 -27.10 -1.95 -36.43
N SER A 507 -27.69 -3.09 -36.11
CA SER A 507 -27.33 -4.36 -36.73
C SER A 507 -27.88 -4.46 -38.15
N THR A 508 -27.04 -4.90 -39.09
CA THR A 508 -27.47 -5.25 -40.46
C THR A 508 -28.08 -6.65 -40.54
N ASN A 509 -28.05 -7.42 -39.45
CA ASN A 509 -28.64 -8.76 -39.39
C ASN A 509 -30.14 -8.68 -39.05
N PRO A 510 -31.05 -9.12 -39.95
CA PRO A 510 -32.49 -9.05 -39.71
C PRO A 510 -32.96 -9.90 -38.51
N LEU A 511 -32.26 -11.00 -38.19
CA LEU A 511 -32.60 -11.85 -37.05
C LEU A 511 -32.32 -11.15 -35.73
N HIS A 512 -31.21 -10.41 -35.65
CA HIS A 512 -30.88 -9.60 -34.47
C HIS A 512 -31.93 -8.50 -34.25
N ASN A 513 -32.33 -7.81 -35.32
CA ASN A 513 -33.37 -6.78 -35.21
C ASN A 513 -34.72 -7.34 -34.74
N LEU A 514 -35.10 -8.53 -35.20
CA LEU A 514 -36.30 -9.22 -34.71
C LEU A 514 -36.17 -9.62 -33.23
N GLN A 515 -35.00 -10.09 -32.81
CA GLN A 515 -34.72 -10.39 -31.40
C GLN A 515 -34.87 -9.14 -30.52
N GLN A 516 -34.31 -7.99 -30.91
CA GLN A 516 -34.46 -6.75 -30.15
C GLN A 516 -35.93 -6.30 -30.03
N GLN A 517 -36.74 -6.48 -31.09
CA GLN A 517 -38.18 -6.20 -31.05
C GLN A 517 -38.94 -7.13 -30.11
N ALA A 518 -38.63 -8.44 -30.15
CA ALA A 518 -39.23 -9.41 -29.25
C ALA A 518 -38.90 -9.10 -27.78
N LEU A 519 -37.64 -8.76 -27.49
CA LEU A 519 -37.20 -8.35 -26.14
C LEU A 519 -37.92 -7.08 -25.67
N ALA A 520 -38.13 -6.09 -26.54
CA ALA A 520 -38.91 -4.91 -26.20
C ALA A 520 -40.36 -5.27 -25.83
N ALA A 521 -41.00 -6.18 -26.57
CA ALA A 521 -42.34 -6.66 -26.25
C ALA A 521 -42.40 -7.43 -24.92
N VAL A 522 -41.36 -8.21 -24.61
CA VAL A 522 -41.22 -8.92 -23.32
C VAL A 522 -41.02 -7.94 -22.15
N ASN A 523 -40.23 -6.89 -22.36
CA ASN A 523 -39.94 -5.89 -21.33
C ASN A 523 -41.13 -4.96 -21.03
N ALA A 524 -41.96 -4.64 -22.02
CA ALA A 524 -42.99 -3.60 -21.90
C ALA A 524 -43.97 -3.79 -20.72
N PRO A 525 -44.50 -5.00 -20.44
CA PRO A 525 -45.36 -5.20 -19.27
C PRO A 525 -44.63 -4.97 -17.95
N VAL A 526 -43.40 -5.46 -17.82
CA VAL A 526 -42.59 -5.33 -16.59
C VAL A 526 -42.17 -3.89 -16.38
N GLN A 527 -41.71 -3.22 -17.43
CA GLN A 527 -41.32 -1.81 -17.38
C GLN A 527 -42.49 -0.90 -17.02
N THR A 528 -43.69 -1.20 -17.49
CA THR A 528 -44.91 -0.45 -17.13
C THR A 528 -45.30 -0.69 -15.67
N LEU A 529 -45.19 -1.94 -15.19
CA LEU A 529 -45.59 -2.32 -13.84
C LEU A 529 -44.61 -1.84 -12.77
N THR A 530 -43.30 -1.91 -13.04
CA THR A 530 -42.26 -1.68 -12.02
C THR A 530 -41.32 -0.51 -12.34
N GLY A 531 -41.49 0.16 -13.48
CA GLY A 531 -40.57 1.20 -13.95
C GLY A 531 -39.19 0.69 -14.40
N ARG A 532 -38.98 -0.64 -14.46
CA ARG A 532 -37.70 -1.29 -14.80
C ARG A 532 -37.94 -2.41 -15.81
N PRO A 533 -37.08 -2.58 -16.84
CA PRO A 533 -37.21 -3.71 -17.75
C PRO A 533 -36.91 -5.03 -17.04
N LEU A 534 -37.29 -6.15 -17.66
CA LEU A 534 -36.89 -7.47 -17.19
C LEU A 534 -35.42 -7.77 -17.60
N ILE A 535 -35.09 -7.43 -18.85
CA ILE A 535 -33.78 -7.60 -19.49
C ILE A 535 -33.40 -6.28 -20.14
N GLY A 536 -32.33 -5.64 -19.68
CA GLY A 536 -31.82 -4.42 -20.30
C GLY A 536 -30.95 -3.65 -19.33
N ASN A 537 -30.03 -2.86 -19.83
CA ASN A 537 -29.18 -2.05 -18.96
C ASN A 537 -29.92 -0.81 -18.47
N GLY A 538 -29.46 -0.28 -17.34
CA GLY A 538 -29.93 0.99 -16.83
C GLY A 538 -29.48 2.14 -17.72
N ALA A 539 -30.28 3.20 -17.80
CA ALA A 539 -29.91 4.40 -18.55
C ALA A 539 -28.79 5.15 -17.84
N ASN A 540 -27.80 5.64 -18.60
CA ASN A 540 -26.77 6.50 -18.03
C ASN A 540 -27.38 7.85 -17.59
N GLY A 541 -26.89 8.41 -16.49
CA GLY A 541 -27.20 9.78 -16.08
C GLY A 541 -26.62 10.78 -17.09
N ALA A 542 -27.29 11.91 -17.28
CA ALA A 542 -26.86 12.91 -18.26
C ALA A 542 -25.52 13.57 -17.86
N PRO A 543 -24.55 13.73 -18.78
CA PRO A 543 -23.30 14.45 -18.49
C PRO A 543 -23.55 15.87 -17.96
N GLY A 544 -22.77 16.29 -16.96
CA GLY A 544 -22.88 17.61 -16.32
C GLY A 544 -24.08 17.82 -15.41
N SER A 545 -24.96 16.82 -15.24
CA SER A 545 -26.15 16.94 -14.37
C SER A 545 -25.94 16.45 -12.94
N GLY A 546 -24.93 15.60 -12.70
CA GLY A 546 -24.79 14.85 -11.45
C GLY A 546 -25.92 13.84 -11.21
N ALA A 547 -26.76 13.54 -12.21
CA ALA A 547 -27.87 12.62 -12.06
C ALA A 547 -27.38 11.17 -11.88
N PRO A 548 -28.03 10.37 -11.02
CA PRO A 548 -27.67 8.96 -10.86
C PRO A 548 -27.97 8.18 -12.15
N GLY A 549 -27.21 7.11 -12.36
CA GLY A 549 -27.52 6.10 -13.36
C GLY A 549 -28.78 5.32 -12.97
N GLY A 550 -29.59 4.99 -13.97
CA GLY A 550 -30.75 4.12 -13.79
C GLY A 550 -30.32 2.69 -13.43
N PRO A 551 -31.13 1.94 -12.68
CA PRO A 551 -30.83 0.56 -12.40
C PRO A 551 -31.03 -0.33 -13.65
N GLY A 552 -30.27 -1.41 -13.74
CA GLY A 552 -30.45 -2.47 -14.73
C GLY A 552 -31.78 -3.21 -14.58
N GLY A 553 -32.08 -4.04 -15.58
CA GLY A 553 -33.27 -4.88 -15.61
C GLY A 553 -33.28 -5.90 -14.48
N TRP A 554 -34.46 -6.39 -14.11
CA TRP A 554 -34.60 -7.26 -12.94
C TRP A 554 -33.77 -8.53 -13.01
N LEU A 555 -33.66 -9.17 -14.18
CA LEU A 555 -32.90 -10.43 -14.32
C LEU A 555 -31.51 -10.18 -14.91
N PHE A 556 -31.48 -9.54 -16.08
CA PHE A 556 -30.25 -9.23 -16.82
C PHE A 556 -30.15 -7.73 -17.04
N GLY A 557 -28.98 -7.18 -16.72
CA GLY A 557 -28.53 -5.90 -17.22
C GLY A 557 -27.67 -5.16 -16.23
N ASP A 558 -26.73 -4.40 -16.78
CA ASP A 558 -25.82 -3.61 -15.98
C ASP A 558 -26.49 -2.31 -15.55
N GLY A 559 -26.05 -1.76 -14.41
CA GLY A 559 -26.46 -0.44 -13.99
C GLY A 559 -25.98 0.63 -14.97
N GLY A 560 -26.79 1.67 -15.16
CA GLY A 560 -26.38 2.84 -15.92
C GLY A 560 -25.24 3.59 -15.21
N SER A 561 -24.33 4.19 -15.97
CA SER A 561 -23.30 5.05 -15.36
C SER A 561 -23.91 6.34 -14.82
N GLY A 562 -23.35 6.86 -13.73
CA GLY A 562 -23.73 8.17 -13.19
C GLY A 562 -23.35 9.31 -14.12
N GLY A 563 -24.19 10.34 -14.18
CA GLY A 563 -23.87 11.58 -14.88
C GLY A 563 -22.74 12.33 -14.18
N SER A 564 -21.80 12.89 -14.94
CA SER A 564 -20.78 13.78 -14.37
C SER A 564 -21.42 15.03 -13.76
N GLY A 565 -20.78 15.60 -12.74
CA GLY A 565 -21.25 16.82 -12.08
C GLY A 565 -21.01 18.07 -12.93
N ALA A 566 -21.89 19.07 -12.79
CA ALA A 566 -21.61 20.45 -13.22
C ALA A 566 -20.41 21.01 -12.43
N ALA A 567 -19.87 22.16 -12.83
CA ALA A 567 -18.72 22.76 -12.15
C ALA A 567 -18.89 22.81 -10.60
N GLY A 568 -17.98 22.17 -9.87
CA GLY A 568 -18.01 22.04 -8.40
C GLY A 568 -19.12 21.14 -7.82
N ALA A 569 -20.02 20.60 -8.63
CA ALA A 569 -21.09 19.70 -8.20
C ALA A 569 -20.64 18.24 -8.23
N ASN A 570 -21.24 17.42 -7.38
CA ASN A 570 -20.91 16.00 -7.30
C ASN A 570 -21.35 15.25 -8.56
N GLY A 571 -20.64 14.17 -8.87
CA GLY A 571 -21.08 13.18 -9.84
C GLY A 571 -22.24 12.34 -9.29
N GLY A 572 -23.08 11.85 -10.19
CA GLY A 572 -24.19 10.97 -9.84
C GLY A 572 -23.72 9.57 -9.49
N ALA A 573 -24.44 8.88 -8.60
CA ALA A 573 -24.15 7.47 -8.33
C ALA A 573 -24.42 6.59 -9.56
N GLY A 574 -23.69 5.49 -9.70
CA GLY A 574 -24.00 4.45 -10.68
C GLY A 574 -25.28 3.71 -10.29
N GLY A 575 -26.01 3.21 -11.29
CA GLY A 575 -27.20 2.39 -11.08
C GLY A 575 -26.86 0.98 -10.60
N GLU A 576 -27.79 0.33 -9.92
CA GLU A 576 -27.63 -1.08 -9.54
C GLU A 576 -27.69 -2.00 -10.77
N GLY A 577 -26.96 -3.11 -10.74
CA GLY A 577 -27.11 -4.21 -11.69
C GLY A 577 -28.38 -5.03 -11.45
N GLY A 578 -28.70 -5.92 -12.41
CA GLY A 578 -29.79 -6.88 -12.29
C GLY A 578 -29.56 -7.98 -11.24
N ILE A 579 -30.62 -8.71 -10.89
CA ILE A 579 -30.56 -9.73 -9.83
C ILE A 579 -29.65 -10.89 -10.21
N LEU A 580 -29.79 -11.44 -11.42
CA LEU A 580 -29.05 -12.65 -11.83
C LEU A 580 -27.70 -12.28 -12.42
N PHE A 581 -27.70 -11.46 -13.48
CA PHE A 581 -26.49 -11.00 -14.15
C PHE A 581 -26.56 -9.49 -14.39
N GLY A 582 -25.65 -8.75 -13.77
CA GLY A 582 -25.55 -7.32 -13.95
C GLY A 582 -24.47 -6.72 -13.08
N SER A 583 -23.48 -6.09 -13.70
CA SER A 583 -22.53 -5.27 -12.95
C SER A 583 -23.19 -3.98 -12.50
N GLY A 584 -22.75 -3.43 -11.37
CA GLY A 584 -23.11 -2.08 -10.99
C GLY A 584 -22.58 -1.05 -11.98
N GLY A 585 -23.34 0.01 -12.21
CA GLY A 585 -22.91 1.12 -13.07
C GLY A 585 -21.76 1.90 -12.44
N ALA A 586 -20.86 2.46 -13.26
CA ALA A 586 -19.81 3.33 -12.75
C ALA A 586 -20.41 4.65 -12.19
N GLY A 587 -19.81 5.19 -11.13
CA GLY A 587 -20.15 6.51 -10.62
C GLY A 587 -19.70 7.63 -11.56
N GLY A 588 -20.47 8.71 -11.62
CA GLY A 588 -20.14 9.89 -12.42
C GLY A 588 -18.95 10.65 -11.82
N ALA A 589 -18.12 11.25 -12.68
CA ALA A 589 -17.05 12.12 -12.21
C ALA A 589 -17.60 13.40 -11.56
N GLY A 590 -16.97 13.88 -10.49
CA GLY A 590 -17.24 15.17 -9.89
C GLY A 590 -16.83 16.32 -10.81
N GLY A 591 -17.58 17.41 -10.80
CA GLY A 591 -17.29 18.55 -11.66
C GLY A 591 -16.15 19.42 -11.11
N ALA A 592 -15.27 19.86 -12.02
CA ALA A 592 -14.15 20.73 -11.66
C ALA A 592 -14.62 22.14 -11.25
N SER A 593 -13.89 22.81 -10.37
CA SER A 593 -14.27 24.12 -9.81
C SER A 593 -13.12 25.13 -9.77
N ASN A 594 -13.35 26.34 -10.29
CA ASN A 594 -12.33 27.39 -10.27
C ASN A 594 -12.37 28.26 -9.01
N THR A 595 -13.46 28.23 -8.25
CA THR A 595 -13.70 29.13 -7.12
C THR A 595 -14.07 28.41 -5.83
N GLY A 596 -14.62 27.20 -5.94
CA GLY A 596 -15.01 26.36 -4.81
C GLY A 596 -14.21 25.06 -4.75
N ASP A 597 -14.67 24.17 -3.88
CA ASP A 597 -14.16 22.80 -3.85
C ASP A 597 -14.51 22.06 -5.14
N GLY A 598 -13.72 21.05 -5.46
CA GLY A 598 -14.06 20.13 -6.54
C GLY A 598 -15.26 19.29 -6.12
N GLY A 599 -16.16 18.99 -7.05
CA GLY A 599 -17.28 18.11 -6.76
C GLY A 599 -16.78 16.70 -6.41
N ALA A 600 -17.41 16.01 -5.48
CA ALA A 600 -17.08 14.62 -5.20
C ALA A 600 -17.48 13.71 -6.38
N GLY A 601 -16.75 12.63 -6.59
CA GLY A 601 -17.18 11.56 -7.48
C GLY A 601 -18.42 10.85 -6.95
N GLY A 602 -19.28 10.38 -7.85
CA GLY A 602 -20.43 9.57 -7.50
C GLY A 602 -20.02 8.15 -7.08
N ALA A 603 -20.76 7.53 -6.17
CA ALA A 603 -20.50 6.13 -5.82
C ALA A 603 -20.79 5.19 -7.00
N GLY A 604 -20.09 4.06 -7.08
CA GLY A 604 -20.45 2.99 -8.00
C GLY A 604 -21.73 2.28 -7.56
N GLY A 605 -22.47 1.73 -8.53
CA GLY A 605 -23.68 0.96 -8.27
C GLY A 605 -23.37 -0.44 -7.73
N ALA A 606 -24.29 -1.04 -7.01
CA ALA A 606 -24.14 -2.40 -6.50
C ALA A 606 -24.56 -3.47 -7.53
N ALA A 607 -24.01 -4.67 -7.40
CA ALA A 607 -24.50 -5.88 -8.07
C ALA A 607 -25.18 -6.83 -7.05
N LEU A 608 -25.81 -7.93 -7.50
CA LEU A 608 -26.64 -8.83 -6.67
C LEU A 608 -26.20 -10.31 -6.64
N LEU A 609 -26.27 -11.05 -7.75
CA LEU A 609 -25.81 -12.45 -7.78
C LEU A 609 -24.47 -12.58 -8.53
N PHE A 610 -24.51 -12.40 -9.85
CA PHE A 610 -23.34 -12.34 -10.72
C PHE A 610 -23.17 -10.94 -11.30
N GLY A 611 -22.00 -10.36 -11.10
CA GLY A 611 -21.64 -9.02 -11.55
C GLY A 611 -20.74 -8.31 -10.55
N ALA A 612 -19.70 -7.66 -11.04
CA ALA A 612 -18.84 -6.83 -10.21
C ALA A 612 -19.57 -5.56 -9.75
N GLY A 613 -19.16 -5.02 -8.60
CA GLY A 613 -19.58 -3.70 -8.17
C GLY A 613 -19.08 -2.62 -9.13
N GLY A 614 -19.85 -1.55 -9.31
CA GLY A 614 -19.46 -0.44 -10.17
C GLY A 614 -18.26 0.33 -9.59
N ALA A 615 -17.38 0.82 -10.45
CA ALA A 615 -16.30 1.71 -10.02
C ALA A 615 -16.86 3.04 -9.51
N GLY A 616 -16.25 3.61 -8.46
CA GLY A 616 -16.54 4.96 -7.99
C GLY A 616 -16.03 6.00 -8.99
N GLY A 617 -16.74 7.12 -9.09
CA GLY A 617 -16.37 8.24 -9.97
C GLY A 617 -15.15 9.00 -9.43
N ALA A 618 -14.35 9.57 -10.33
CA ALA A 618 -13.24 10.46 -9.94
C ALA A 618 -13.77 11.76 -9.33
N GLY A 619 -13.06 12.30 -8.34
CA GLY A 619 -13.31 13.62 -7.78
C GLY A 619 -12.93 14.74 -8.75
N GLY A 620 -13.68 15.84 -8.72
CA GLY A 620 -13.43 17.01 -9.54
C GLY A 620 -12.19 17.78 -9.06
N SER A 621 -11.42 18.33 -9.99
CA SER A 621 -10.28 19.19 -9.66
C SER A 621 -10.73 20.56 -9.16
N SER A 622 -9.92 21.26 -8.36
CA SER A 622 -10.21 22.62 -7.93
C SER A 622 -9.02 23.59 -7.92
N ASN A 623 -9.34 24.88 -8.06
CA ASN A 623 -8.38 25.98 -8.06
C ASN A 623 -8.69 27.07 -7.00
N GLY A 624 -9.67 26.81 -6.13
CA GLY A 624 -9.99 27.75 -5.06
C GLY A 624 -8.86 27.82 -4.03
N ILE A 625 -8.48 29.03 -3.63
CA ILE A 625 -7.51 29.23 -2.53
C ILE A 625 -8.12 28.69 -1.24
N GLY A 626 -7.42 27.78 -0.56
CA GLY A 626 -7.91 27.13 0.65
C GLY A 626 -9.10 26.20 0.42
N LYS A 627 -9.31 25.75 -0.82
CA LYS A 627 -10.30 24.75 -1.21
C LYS A 627 -9.64 23.41 -1.45
N ALA A 628 -10.44 22.34 -1.43
CA ALA A 628 -9.96 21.00 -1.65
C ALA A 628 -10.41 20.46 -3.01
N GLY A 629 -9.61 19.56 -3.57
CA GLY A 629 -10.06 18.67 -4.64
C GLY A 629 -11.25 17.84 -4.15
N GLY A 630 -12.15 17.47 -5.07
CA GLY A 630 -13.29 16.62 -4.72
C GLY A 630 -12.83 15.23 -4.30
N ALA A 631 -13.49 14.61 -3.32
CA ALA A 631 -13.20 13.22 -2.98
C ALA A 631 -13.61 12.28 -4.14
N GLY A 632 -12.91 11.17 -4.29
CA GLY A 632 -13.36 10.08 -5.14
C GLY A 632 -14.62 9.41 -4.58
N GLY A 633 -15.49 8.92 -5.46
CA GLY A 633 -16.67 8.16 -5.07
C GLY A 633 -16.31 6.76 -4.57
N ALA A 634 -17.09 6.20 -3.65
CA ALA A 634 -16.89 4.82 -3.21
C ALA A 634 -17.19 3.82 -4.35
N GLY A 635 -16.51 2.68 -4.37
CA GLY A 635 -16.88 1.54 -5.20
C GLY A 635 -18.21 0.92 -4.74
N GLY A 636 -18.97 0.39 -5.69
CA GLY A 636 -20.22 -0.30 -5.41
C GLY A 636 -19.99 -1.71 -4.86
N MET A 637 -20.96 -2.26 -4.13
CA MET A 637 -20.86 -3.62 -3.62
C MET A 637 -20.88 -4.66 -4.75
N GLY A 638 -20.03 -5.67 -4.64
CA GLY A 638 -19.95 -6.79 -5.59
C GLY A 638 -21.10 -7.77 -5.47
N GLY A 639 -21.27 -8.61 -6.49
CA GLY A 639 -22.13 -9.81 -6.55
C GLY A 639 -21.95 -10.76 -5.35
N LEU A 640 -22.80 -11.76 -5.21
CA LEU A 640 -22.54 -12.84 -4.24
C LEU A 640 -21.21 -13.54 -4.54
N PHE A 641 -20.86 -13.59 -5.82
CA PHE A 641 -19.68 -14.27 -6.34
C PHE A 641 -18.56 -13.34 -6.77
N ASP A 642 -18.86 -12.10 -7.13
CA ASP A 642 -17.90 -11.19 -7.76
C ASP A 642 -17.41 -10.07 -6.84
N ARG A 643 -16.28 -9.47 -7.21
CA ARG A 643 -15.61 -8.43 -6.42
C ARG A 643 -16.46 -7.17 -6.27
N GLY A 644 -16.26 -6.48 -5.14
CA GLY A 644 -16.61 -5.07 -5.00
C GLY A 644 -15.92 -4.16 -6.03
N GLY A 645 -16.56 -3.02 -6.30
CA GLY A 645 -16.07 -2.02 -7.24
C GLY A 645 -14.86 -1.27 -6.70
N THR A 646 -14.04 -0.75 -7.61
CA THR A 646 -12.89 0.09 -7.25
C THR A 646 -13.36 1.44 -6.72
N GLY A 647 -12.68 1.99 -5.71
CA GLY A 647 -12.87 3.37 -5.30
C GLY A 647 -12.40 4.37 -6.38
N GLY A 648 -13.07 5.51 -6.49
CA GLY A 648 -12.71 6.58 -7.41
C GLY A 648 -11.49 7.36 -6.95
N THR A 649 -10.76 7.96 -7.88
CA THR A 649 -9.60 8.81 -7.55
C THR A 649 -10.03 10.14 -6.95
N GLY A 650 -9.24 10.69 -6.04
CA GLY A 650 -9.43 12.04 -5.50
C GLY A 650 -9.03 13.11 -6.51
N GLY A 651 -9.74 14.22 -6.50
CA GLY A 651 -9.50 15.37 -7.37
C GLY A 651 -8.24 16.15 -6.99
N LEU A 652 -7.61 16.77 -7.98
CA LEU A 652 -6.42 17.60 -7.80
C LEU A 652 -6.79 18.98 -7.25
N ASN A 653 -5.87 19.63 -6.52
CA ASN A 653 -5.99 21.06 -6.22
C ASN A 653 -4.64 21.82 -6.32
N GLN A 654 -4.71 23.05 -6.85
CA GLN A 654 -3.53 23.93 -6.97
C GLN A 654 -3.13 24.64 -5.67
N PHE A 655 -4.08 25.24 -4.96
CA PHE A 655 -3.87 26.19 -3.86
C PHE A 655 -4.42 25.69 -2.51
N GLY A 656 -4.54 24.38 -2.36
CA GLY A 656 -5.18 23.70 -1.26
C GLY A 656 -5.10 22.20 -1.46
N ASP A 657 -5.80 21.45 -0.60
CA ASP A 657 -5.54 20.02 -0.44
C ASP A 657 -6.07 19.19 -1.61
N GLY A 658 -5.36 18.12 -1.94
CA GLY A 658 -5.91 17.10 -2.83
C GLY A 658 -7.11 16.40 -2.20
N GLY A 659 -8.07 16.00 -3.02
CA GLY A 659 -9.23 15.24 -2.57
C GLY A 659 -8.85 13.83 -2.11
N ALA A 660 -9.55 13.27 -1.13
CA ALA A 660 -9.32 11.88 -0.74
C ALA A 660 -9.75 10.90 -1.86
N GLY A 661 -9.11 9.74 -1.93
CA GLY A 661 -9.58 8.62 -2.73
C GLY A 661 -10.85 8.00 -2.13
N GLY A 662 -11.72 7.48 -2.98
CA GLY A 662 -12.93 6.77 -2.56
C GLY A 662 -12.61 5.38 -1.99
N ALA A 663 -13.41 4.90 -1.05
CA ALA A 663 -13.26 3.53 -0.56
C ALA A 663 -13.60 2.50 -1.64
N GLY A 664 -12.97 1.33 -1.61
CA GLY A 664 -13.39 0.19 -2.40
C GLY A 664 -14.73 -0.36 -1.91
N GLY A 665 -15.50 -0.95 -2.82
CA GLY A 665 -16.76 -1.59 -2.48
C GLY A 665 -16.54 -2.93 -1.79
N ASP A 666 -17.43 -3.33 -0.91
CA ASP A 666 -17.35 -4.63 -0.26
C ASP A 666 -17.68 -5.76 -1.25
N GLY A 667 -17.02 -6.88 -1.05
CA GLY A 667 -17.45 -8.17 -1.59
C GLY A 667 -18.54 -8.81 -0.73
N ARG A 668 -19.22 -9.82 -1.27
CA ARG A 668 -20.14 -10.69 -0.51
C ARG A 668 -19.59 -12.11 -0.50
N LEU A 669 -20.42 -13.13 -0.25
CA LEU A 669 -20.02 -14.50 0.11
C LEU A 669 -18.69 -15.02 -0.48
N PHE A 670 -18.47 -14.92 -1.80
CA PHE A 670 -17.22 -15.32 -2.46
C PHE A 670 -16.46 -14.17 -3.14
N GLY A 671 -17.01 -12.96 -3.13
CA GLY A 671 -16.42 -11.80 -3.78
C GLY A 671 -15.37 -11.13 -2.90
N ASP A 672 -14.21 -10.83 -3.49
CA ASP A 672 -13.19 -10.02 -2.80
C ASP A 672 -13.68 -8.58 -2.59
N GLY A 673 -13.05 -7.88 -1.65
CA GLY A 673 -13.20 -6.43 -1.54
C GLY A 673 -12.60 -5.72 -2.75
N GLY A 674 -13.23 -4.63 -3.16
CA GLY A 674 -12.69 -3.72 -4.18
C GLY A 674 -11.50 -2.92 -3.65
N PRO A 675 -10.53 -2.54 -4.51
CA PRO A 675 -9.44 -1.67 -4.11
C PRO A 675 -9.95 -0.24 -3.85
N GLY A 676 -9.32 0.46 -2.90
CA GLY A 676 -9.53 1.87 -2.66
C GLY A 676 -8.94 2.75 -3.77
N GLY A 677 -9.53 3.91 -3.97
CA GLY A 677 -9.08 4.89 -4.95
C GLY A 677 -7.87 5.68 -4.49
N THR A 678 -7.12 6.24 -5.43
CA THR A 678 -5.96 7.07 -5.12
C THR A 678 -6.36 8.44 -4.56
N GLY A 679 -5.56 8.99 -3.67
CA GLY A 679 -5.69 10.38 -3.22
C GLY A 679 -5.24 11.37 -4.30
N GLY A 680 -5.90 12.51 -4.36
CA GLY A 680 -5.58 13.62 -5.25
C GLY A 680 -4.36 14.41 -4.80
N ARG A 681 -3.76 15.15 -5.72
CA ARG A 681 -2.56 15.98 -5.48
C ARG A 681 -2.92 17.35 -4.94
N GLY A 682 -2.14 17.87 -3.98
CA GLY A 682 -2.11 19.30 -3.63
C GLY A 682 -0.82 19.94 -4.13
N THR A 683 -0.85 21.00 -4.96
CA THR A 683 0.39 21.50 -5.61
C THR A 683 1.14 22.59 -4.83
N ASN A 684 0.57 23.78 -4.66
CA ASN A 684 1.26 24.98 -4.18
C ASN A 684 1.03 25.29 -2.70
N ALA A 685 -0.11 24.91 -2.12
CA ALA A 685 -0.44 25.28 -0.73
C ALA A 685 -1.21 24.21 0.07
N GLY A 686 -1.39 23.00 -0.47
CA GLY A 686 -2.10 21.92 0.23
C GLY A 686 -1.36 20.61 0.31
N ALA A 687 -1.83 19.78 1.23
CA ALA A 687 -1.40 18.40 1.42
C ALA A 687 -1.92 17.51 0.28
N GLY A 688 -1.28 16.35 0.12
CA GLY A 688 -1.86 15.29 -0.69
C GLY A 688 -3.11 14.70 -0.02
N GLY A 689 -4.11 14.33 -0.82
CA GLY A 689 -5.30 13.66 -0.33
C GLY A 689 -4.99 12.25 0.17
N THR A 690 -5.75 11.75 1.15
CA THR A 690 -5.57 10.38 1.65
C THR A 690 -5.96 9.35 0.59
N GLY A 691 -5.30 8.21 0.53
CA GLY A 691 -5.78 7.06 -0.23
C GLY A 691 -7.08 6.50 0.37
N GLY A 692 -7.97 5.97 -0.48
CA GLY A 692 -9.20 5.33 -0.05
C GLY A 692 -8.94 3.97 0.59
N ALA A 693 -9.75 3.55 1.57
CA ALA A 693 -9.63 2.22 2.15
C ALA A 693 -10.06 1.13 1.14
N GLY A 694 -9.49 -0.06 1.25
CA GLY A 694 -9.97 -1.23 0.54
C GLY A 694 -11.31 -1.72 1.11
N GLY A 695 -12.17 -2.27 0.25
CA GLY A 695 -13.41 -2.89 0.66
C GLY A 695 -13.17 -4.19 1.44
N THR A 696 -14.12 -4.60 2.27
CA THR A 696 -14.02 -5.89 2.96
C THR A 696 -14.32 -7.04 2.00
N GLY A 697 -13.64 -8.17 2.20
CA GLY A 697 -13.98 -9.42 1.52
C GLY A 697 -15.20 -10.05 2.20
N GLY A 698 -16.06 -10.72 1.42
CA GLY A 698 -17.10 -11.52 2.07
C GLY A 698 -16.57 -12.87 2.56
N LEU A 699 -17.47 -13.77 2.96
CA LEU A 699 -17.16 -14.90 3.85
C LEU A 699 -15.90 -15.70 3.49
N PHE A 700 -15.69 -15.98 2.20
CA PHE A 700 -14.57 -16.80 1.69
C PHE A 700 -13.49 -15.99 0.96
N ALA A 701 -13.56 -14.67 1.02
CA ALA A 701 -12.85 -13.80 0.10
C ALA A 701 -11.95 -12.80 0.83
N SER A 702 -10.93 -12.37 0.11
CA SER A 702 -9.92 -11.46 0.65
C SER A 702 -10.40 -10.02 0.69
N GLY A 703 -9.83 -9.24 1.60
CA GLY A 703 -10.03 -7.81 1.63
C GLY A 703 -9.41 -7.13 0.40
N GLY A 704 -10.05 -6.05 -0.04
CA GLY A 704 -9.54 -5.17 -1.07
C GLY A 704 -8.36 -4.36 -0.58
N THR A 705 -7.57 -3.84 -1.49
CA THR A 705 -6.34 -3.11 -1.14
C THR A 705 -6.60 -1.63 -0.89
N GLY A 706 -5.80 -1.02 -0.04
CA GLY A 706 -5.84 0.42 0.18
C GLY A 706 -5.32 1.18 -1.04
N GLY A 707 -5.96 2.30 -1.33
CA GLY A 707 -5.54 3.21 -2.38
C GLY A 707 -4.29 4.00 -2.01
N THR A 708 -3.57 4.48 -3.01
CA THR A 708 -2.34 5.25 -2.81
C THR A 708 -2.65 6.65 -2.28
N GLY A 709 -1.79 7.18 -1.42
CA GLY A 709 -1.87 8.56 -0.98
C GLY A 709 -1.54 9.55 -2.11
N GLY A 710 -2.17 10.72 -2.05
CA GLY A 710 -1.94 11.82 -2.96
C GLY A 710 -0.61 12.50 -2.71
N SER A 711 -0.01 13.01 -3.78
CA SER A 711 1.30 13.68 -3.72
C SER A 711 1.19 15.18 -3.46
N THR A 712 2.29 15.83 -3.06
CA THR A 712 2.39 17.31 -3.01
C THR A 712 3.73 17.83 -3.54
N GLY A 713 3.69 19.07 -4.04
CA GLY A 713 4.84 19.81 -4.58
C GLY A 713 5.46 20.84 -3.63
N ASN A 714 4.93 20.99 -2.41
CA ASN A 714 5.38 22.01 -1.45
C ASN A 714 5.70 21.41 -0.06
N ALA A 715 5.91 22.25 0.97
CA ALA A 715 6.30 21.90 2.33
C ALA A 715 5.23 21.15 3.14
N ASN A 716 4.03 20.98 2.58
CA ASN A 716 2.94 20.24 3.19
C ASN A 716 3.16 18.73 3.10
N PRO A 717 2.47 17.94 3.93
CA PRO A 717 2.64 16.51 3.91
C PRO A 717 2.03 15.85 2.67
N GLY A 718 2.67 14.78 2.20
CA GLY A 718 2.04 13.84 1.29
C GLY A 718 0.85 13.14 1.97
N GLY A 719 -0.15 12.75 1.19
CA GLY A 719 -1.30 12.04 1.70
C GLY A 719 -0.93 10.64 2.18
N PRO A 720 -1.44 10.15 3.32
CA PRO A 720 -1.25 8.77 3.72
C PRO A 720 -1.93 7.80 2.76
N GLY A 721 -1.39 6.59 2.66
CA GLY A 721 -2.03 5.49 1.96
C GLY A 721 -3.29 5.01 2.69
N GLY A 722 -4.25 4.48 1.95
CA GLY A 722 -5.47 3.90 2.49
C GLY A 722 -5.21 2.57 3.20
N ALA A 723 -6.02 2.24 4.20
CA ALA A 723 -5.94 0.93 4.84
C ALA A 723 -6.42 -0.18 3.89
N GLY A 724 -5.84 -1.37 4.02
CA GLY A 724 -6.37 -2.58 3.41
C GLY A 724 -7.68 -3.01 4.07
N GLY A 725 -8.59 -3.55 3.28
CA GLY A 725 -9.85 -4.10 3.76
C GLY A 725 -9.64 -5.39 4.55
N ALA A 726 -10.54 -5.67 5.49
CA ALA A 726 -10.51 -6.94 6.20
C ALA A 726 -10.92 -8.10 5.27
N GLY A 727 -10.33 -9.28 5.46
CA GLY A 727 -10.85 -10.52 4.89
C GLY A 727 -12.15 -10.93 5.57
N GLY A 728 -13.02 -11.64 4.86
CA GLY A 728 -14.17 -12.30 5.51
C GLY A 728 -13.71 -13.50 6.34
N LEU A 729 -14.64 -14.29 6.88
CA LEU A 729 -14.35 -15.37 7.86
C LEU A 729 -13.18 -16.30 7.50
N PHE A 730 -13.01 -16.62 6.21
CA PHE A 730 -11.95 -17.47 5.68
C PHE A 730 -10.94 -16.72 4.77
N GLY A 731 -11.07 -15.41 4.64
CA GLY A 731 -10.28 -14.59 3.73
C GLY A 731 -9.02 -14.00 4.34
N ALA A 732 -8.03 -13.73 3.49
CA ALA A 732 -6.86 -12.92 3.84
C ALA A 732 -7.22 -11.43 3.95
N GLY A 733 -6.45 -10.69 4.72
CA GLY A 733 -6.55 -9.23 4.74
C GLY A 733 -6.02 -8.60 3.45
N GLY A 734 -6.62 -7.49 3.05
CA GLY A 734 -6.14 -6.70 1.91
C GLY A 734 -4.89 -5.89 2.28
N ASN A 735 -4.04 -5.58 1.31
CA ASN A 735 -2.81 -4.83 1.57
C ASN A 735 -3.10 -3.34 1.80
N GLY A 736 -2.28 -2.66 2.59
CA GLY A 736 -2.32 -1.21 2.74
C GLY A 736 -1.78 -0.49 1.50
N GLY A 737 -2.33 0.69 1.21
CA GLY A 737 -1.90 1.52 0.09
C GLY A 737 -0.59 2.25 0.36
N THR A 738 0.14 2.62 -0.68
CA THR A 738 1.39 3.40 -0.51
C THR A 738 1.09 4.83 -0.06
N GLY A 739 1.97 5.43 0.72
CA GLY A 739 1.92 6.87 1.00
C GLY A 739 2.26 7.72 -0.22
N GLY A 740 1.77 8.94 -0.28
CA GLY A 740 2.04 9.90 -1.37
C GLY A 740 3.34 10.66 -1.16
N ASP A 741 4.06 10.97 -2.24
CA ASP A 741 5.35 11.66 -2.12
C ASP A 741 5.20 13.18 -1.92
N SER A 742 6.22 13.78 -1.31
CA SER A 742 6.30 15.21 -1.04
C SER A 742 7.64 15.77 -1.48
N ASP A 743 7.64 16.91 -2.18
CA ASP A 743 8.89 17.55 -2.63
C ASP A 743 9.64 18.22 -1.46
N LEU A 744 8.96 19.05 -0.65
CA LEU A 744 9.60 19.84 0.43
C LEU A 744 9.15 19.43 1.85
N GLY A 745 7.95 18.85 1.99
CA GLY A 745 7.39 18.39 3.26
C GLY A 745 7.66 16.92 3.56
N VAL A 746 7.07 16.42 4.65
CA VAL A 746 7.09 15.00 5.04
C VAL A 746 6.25 14.19 4.05
N ALA A 747 6.79 13.10 3.51
CA ALA A 747 5.98 12.24 2.66
C ALA A 747 4.93 11.45 3.46
N GLY A 748 3.86 11.04 2.79
CA GLY A 748 2.76 10.33 3.42
C GLY A 748 3.17 8.96 3.92
N GLN A 749 2.59 8.54 5.05
CA GLN A 749 2.80 7.19 5.57
C GLN A 749 2.10 6.15 4.68
N GLY A 750 2.61 4.93 4.64
CA GLY A 750 1.89 3.79 4.08
C GLY A 750 0.66 3.44 4.91
N GLY A 751 -0.37 2.93 4.25
CA GLY A 751 -1.59 2.45 4.88
C GLY A 751 -1.36 1.13 5.61
N VAL A 752 -2.15 0.88 6.65
CA VAL A 752 -2.09 -0.40 7.38
C VAL A 752 -2.68 -1.54 6.54
N GLY A 753 -2.12 -2.74 6.67
CA GLY A 753 -2.72 -3.95 6.12
C GLY A 753 -4.02 -4.31 6.84
N GLY A 754 -4.97 -4.87 6.10
CA GLY A 754 -6.21 -5.38 6.65
C GLY A 754 -6.01 -6.67 7.43
N ASN A 755 -6.88 -6.95 8.40
CA ASN A 755 -6.80 -8.20 9.17
C ASN A 755 -7.39 -9.37 8.36
N ALA A 756 -6.86 -10.57 8.58
CA ALA A 756 -7.48 -11.80 8.09
C ALA A 756 -8.73 -12.20 8.90
N GLY A 757 -9.56 -13.06 8.30
CA GLY A 757 -10.76 -13.64 8.90
C GLY A 757 -10.51 -14.54 10.09
N MET A 758 -11.51 -14.75 10.94
CA MET A 758 -11.33 -15.51 12.20
C MET A 758 -10.92 -16.99 12.03
N LEU A 759 -11.40 -17.67 10.98
CA LEU A 759 -11.29 -19.13 10.81
C LEU A 759 -10.42 -19.53 9.61
N ALA A 760 -9.73 -18.56 9.01
CA ALA A 760 -9.01 -18.74 7.77
C ALA A 760 -7.70 -19.50 8.00
N PHE A 761 -7.71 -20.84 7.85
CA PHE A 761 -6.51 -21.67 7.97
C PHE A 761 -5.44 -21.23 6.96
N GLY A 762 -4.40 -20.57 7.47
CA GLY A 762 -3.27 -20.15 6.66
C GLY A 762 -3.43 -18.84 5.92
N ALA A 763 -4.56 -18.15 6.06
CA ALA A 763 -4.67 -16.79 5.56
C ALA A 763 -3.87 -15.83 6.43
N ALA A 764 -3.25 -14.86 5.76
CA ALA A 764 -2.45 -13.84 6.41
C ALA A 764 -3.20 -12.51 6.49
N GLY A 765 -2.86 -11.72 7.50
CA GLY A 765 -3.14 -10.29 7.43
C GLY A 765 -2.44 -9.68 6.21
N GLY A 766 -3.03 -8.63 5.66
CA GLY A 766 -2.47 -7.94 4.51
C GLY A 766 -1.15 -7.27 4.84
N ALA A 767 -0.28 -7.09 3.85
CA ALA A 767 0.95 -6.34 4.05
C ALA A 767 0.65 -4.85 4.29
N GLY A 768 1.48 -4.19 5.09
CA GLY A 768 1.46 -2.73 5.21
C GLY A 768 1.96 -2.07 3.93
N GLY A 769 1.39 -0.92 3.59
CA GLY A 769 1.80 -0.14 2.44
C GLY A 769 3.17 0.51 2.62
N ALA A 770 3.91 0.74 1.54
CA ALA A 770 5.16 1.48 1.61
C ALA A 770 4.92 2.97 1.93
N GLY A 771 5.84 3.60 2.65
CA GLY A 771 5.82 5.05 2.84
C GLY A 771 6.20 5.81 1.56
N GLY A 772 5.66 7.02 1.41
CA GLY A 772 5.95 7.89 0.27
C GLY A 772 7.36 8.46 0.29
N LEU A 773 7.81 9.03 -0.83
CA LEU A 773 9.17 9.55 -0.98
C LEU A 773 9.26 11.04 -0.55
N GLY A 774 10.19 11.37 0.34
CA GLY A 774 10.44 12.74 0.80
C GLY A 774 11.60 13.37 0.03
N GLY A 775 11.30 14.11 -1.04
CA GLY A 775 12.30 14.63 -1.99
C GLY A 775 13.42 15.44 -1.33
N PHE A 776 13.08 16.44 -0.53
CA PHE A 776 14.04 17.28 0.19
C PHE A 776 14.00 17.15 1.71
N ASN A 777 13.09 16.34 2.26
CA ASN A 777 12.79 16.23 3.70
C ASN A 777 12.68 14.77 4.17
N THR A 778 11.76 14.43 5.07
CA THR A 778 11.63 13.07 5.62
C THR A 778 10.77 12.17 4.72
N GLY A 779 11.22 10.93 4.52
CA GLY A 779 10.43 9.89 3.88
C GLY A 779 9.27 9.45 4.76
N GLY A 780 8.20 8.95 4.13
CA GLY A 780 7.05 8.42 4.84
C GLY A 780 7.41 7.10 5.51
N ALA A 781 6.90 6.85 6.70
CA ALA A 781 6.96 5.53 7.32
C ALA A 781 6.12 4.52 6.53
N GLY A 782 6.53 3.26 6.55
CA GLY A 782 5.71 2.15 6.09
C GLY A 782 4.53 1.90 7.03
N GLY A 783 3.44 1.40 6.47
CA GLY A 783 2.27 0.98 7.23
C GLY A 783 2.51 -0.32 7.97
N ALA A 784 1.80 -0.55 9.07
CA ALA A 784 1.86 -1.83 9.77
C ALA A 784 1.21 -2.93 8.93
N GLY A 785 1.70 -4.17 9.07
CA GLY A 785 1.02 -5.34 8.56
C GLY A 785 -0.26 -5.62 9.35
N GLY A 786 -1.25 -6.19 8.67
CA GLY A 786 -2.50 -6.63 9.30
C GLY A 786 -2.30 -7.88 10.15
N ASN A 787 -3.16 -8.08 11.13
CA ASN A 787 -3.11 -9.27 11.97
C ASN A 787 -3.62 -10.51 11.22
N GLY A 788 -3.08 -11.67 11.58
CA GLY A 788 -3.54 -12.96 11.10
C GLY A 788 -4.93 -13.33 11.60
N ALA A 789 -5.48 -14.39 11.02
CA ALA A 789 -6.72 -15.02 11.47
C ALA A 789 -6.69 -15.32 12.98
N THR A 790 -7.77 -15.05 13.69
CA THR A 790 -7.79 -15.08 15.18
C THR A 790 -7.39 -16.44 15.75
N LEU A 791 -7.65 -17.55 15.06
CA LEU A 791 -7.33 -18.90 15.52
C LEU A 791 -6.04 -19.46 14.88
N PHE A 792 -5.97 -19.48 13.55
CA PHE A 792 -4.89 -20.10 12.76
C PHE A 792 -4.39 -19.14 11.68
N GLY A 793 -3.55 -18.18 12.02
CA GLY A 793 -3.32 -17.02 11.18
C GLY A 793 -1.92 -16.44 11.28
N PHE A 794 -1.44 -15.91 10.15
CA PHE A 794 -0.12 -15.30 10.06
C PHE A 794 -0.23 -13.80 10.00
N GLY A 795 0.67 -13.12 10.70
CA GLY A 795 0.79 -11.68 10.58
C GLY A 795 1.21 -11.27 9.17
N GLY A 796 0.64 -10.17 8.68
CA GLY A 796 1.10 -9.51 7.47
C GLY A 796 2.45 -8.84 7.67
N ALA A 797 3.26 -8.73 6.61
CA ALA A 797 4.53 -7.99 6.70
C ALA A 797 4.29 -6.49 6.87
N GLY A 798 5.18 -5.81 7.60
CA GLY A 798 5.20 -4.35 7.65
C GLY A 798 5.69 -3.73 6.35
N GLY A 799 5.16 -2.57 6.00
CA GLY A 799 5.56 -1.83 4.81
C GLY A 799 6.95 -1.22 4.96
N ALA A 800 7.68 -1.05 3.85
CA ALA A 800 8.97 -0.37 3.85
C ALA A 800 8.80 1.15 4.08
N GLY A 801 9.74 1.77 4.78
CA GLY A 801 9.86 3.22 4.87
C GLY A 801 10.33 3.82 3.54
N GLY A 802 9.79 4.98 3.18
CA GLY A 802 10.18 5.73 2.00
C GLY A 802 11.52 6.42 2.15
N PHE A 803 12.20 6.68 1.03
CA PHE A 803 13.41 7.51 1.02
C PHE A 803 13.12 8.91 1.54
N GLY A 804 14.07 9.51 2.27
CA GLY A 804 14.06 10.92 2.61
C GLY A 804 15.44 11.53 2.54
N ARG A 805 15.55 12.76 2.03
CA ARG A 805 16.84 13.45 2.00
C ARG A 805 17.34 13.83 3.41
N VAL A 806 16.45 14.15 4.34
CA VAL A 806 16.79 14.50 5.73
C VAL A 806 16.70 13.28 6.65
N LEU A 807 15.63 12.51 6.58
CA LEU A 807 15.46 11.29 7.35
C LEU A 807 14.72 10.27 6.50
N GLY A 808 15.28 9.09 6.34
CA GLY A 808 14.53 7.97 5.76
C GLY A 808 13.32 7.60 6.62
N GLY A 809 12.21 7.25 5.98
CA GLY A 809 11.01 6.83 6.69
C GLY A 809 11.23 5.55 7.49
N HIS A 810 10.53 5.40 8.60
CA HIS A 810 10.60 4.17 9.40
C HIS A 810 9.91 3.00 8.68
N GLY A 811 10.40 1.78 8.85
CA GLY A 811 9.67 0.58 8.46
C GLY A 811 8.43 0.37 9.34
N GLY A 812 7.36 -0.13 8.75
CA GLY A 812 6.15 -0.51 9.47
C GLY A 812 6.34 -1.78 10.29
N ALA A 813 5.61 -1.93 11.39
CA ALA A 813 5.63 -3.16 12.17
C ALA A 813 4.98 -4.33 11.39
N GLY A 814 5.45 -5.55 11.61
CA GLY A 814 4.73 -6.75 11.18
C GLY A 814 3.47 -6.97 12.03
N GLY A 815 2.45 -7.57 11.43
CA GLY A 815 1.21 -7.92 12.12
C GLY A 815 1.40 -9.11 13.05
N ASP A 816 0.53 -9.24 14.04
CA ASP A 816 0.55 -10.37 14.96
C ASP A 816 -0.14 -11.60 14.33
N ALA A 817 0.26 -12.79 14.78
CA ALA A 817 -0.38 -14.05 14.40
C ALA A 817 -1.70 -14.30 15.16
N GLY A 818 -2.39 -15.37 14.75
CA GLY A 818 -3.53 -15.94 15.47
C GLY A 818 -3.15 -16.60 16.79
N ILE A 819 -4.12 -16.85 17.67
CA ILE A 819 -3.89 -17.29 19.04
C ILE A 819 -3.28 -18.70 19.12
N LEU A 820 -3.72 -19.67 18.30
CA LEU A 820 -3.33 -21.07 18.46
C LEU A 820 -2.09 -21.40 17.63
N ALA A 821 -2.09 -21.07 16.34
CA ALA A 821 -0.94 -21.31 15.49
C ALA A 821 -0.78 -20.25 14.40
N GLY A 822 0.47 -19.89 14.13
CA GLY A 822 0.86 -18.90 13.14
C GLY A 822 2.11 -18.13 13.57
N SER A 823 2.90 -17.70 12.59
CA SER A 823 4.05 -16.83 12.83
C SER A 823 3.67 -15.37 12.67
N GLY A 824 4.32 -14.50 13.47
CA GLY A 824 4.20 -13.06 13.31
C GLY A 824 4.76 -12.60 11.98
N GLY A 825 4.27 -11.47 11.48
CA GLY A 825 4.77 -10.86 10.25
C GLY A 825 6.14 -10.23 10.44
N ALA A 826 6.98 -10.23 9.40
CA ALA A 826 8.25 -9.51 9.44
C ALA A 826 8.03 -7.98 9.49
N GLY A 827 8.89 -7.27 10.20
CA GLY A 827 8.94 -5.80 10.17
C GLY A 827 9.47 -5.27 8.85
N GLY A 828 8.96 -4.13 8.42
CA GLY A 828 9.40 -3.45 7.20
C GLY A 828 10.80 -2.85 7.33
N ALA A 829 11.54 -2.77 6.24
CA ALA A 829 12.83 -2.09 6.23
C ALA A 829 12.67 -0.57 6.37
N GLY A 830 13.62 0.10 7.03
CA GLY A 830 13.72 1.54 7.06
C GLY A 830 14.18 2.13 5.71
N GLY A 831 13.67 3.31 5.38
CA GLY A 831 14.02 4.04 4.17
C GLY A 831 15.42 4.66 4.23
N ALA A 832 16.02 4.90 3.07
CA ALA A 832 17.37 5.49 3.00
C ALA A 832 17.37 7.02 3.22
N GLY A 833 18.45 7.51 3.82
CA GLY A 833 18.78 8.93 4.03
C GLY A 833 19.73 9.49 2.96
N GLY A 834 19.31 10.52 2.22
CA GLY A 834 20.03 11.01 1.04
C GLY A 834 21.11 12.09 1.26
N SER A 835 21.00 12.93 2.30
CA SER A 835 21.89 14.09 2.51
C SER A 835 23.19 13.74 3.23
N VAL A 836 24.33 14.23 2.72
CA VAL A 836 25.64 14.16 3.39
C VAL A 836 25.72 15.04 4.64
N VAL A 837 24.86 16.06 4.74
CA VAL A 837 24.89 17.04 5.84
C VAL A 837 23.94 16.66 6.98
N LEU A 838 22.75 16.14 6.65
CA LEU A 838 21.65 15.93 7.60
C LEU A 838 21.00 14.54 7.52
N GLY A 839 21.31 13.74 6.49
CA GLY A 839 20.50 12.60 6.07
C GLY A 839 20.73 11.33 6.88
N THR A 840 19.89 11.02 7.88
CA THR A 840 19.97 9.75 8.61
C THR A 840 19.05 8.69 8.00
N GLY A 841 19.40 7.42 8.17
CA GLY A 841 18.55 6.31 7.74
C GLY A 841 17.32 6.16 8.64
N GLY A 842 16.21 5.67 8.08
CA GLY A 842 15.01 5.32 8.85
C GLY A 842 15.20 4.03 9.64
N THR A 843 14.56 3.90 10.79
CA THR A 843 14.63 2.64 11.56
C THR A 843 13.84 1.53 10.87
N GLY A 844 14.24 0.27 11.04
CA GLY A 844 13.41 -0.87 10.68
C GLY A 844 12.21 -1.00 11.61
N GLY A 845 11.15 -1.65 11.12
CA GLY A 845 9.94 -1.95 11.88
C GLY A 845 10.13 -3.18 12.77
N ALA A 846 9.37 -3.26 13.87
CA ALA A 846 9.36 -4.45 14.70
C ALA A 846 8.69 -5.65 13.98
N GLY A 847 9.14 -6.86 14.28
CA GLY A 847 8.44 -8.08 13.89
C GLY A 847 7.21 -8.33 14.78
N GLY A 848 6.18 -8.94 14.20
CA GLY A 848 4.95 -9.28 14.90
C GLY A 848 5.10 -10.49 15.81
N LYS A 849 4.19 -10.65 16.77
CA LYS A 849 4.18 -11.76 17.72
C LYS A 849 3.58 -13.03 17.11
N ALA A 850 4.06 -14.17 17.58
CA ALA A 850 3.52 -15.48 17.20
C ALA A 850 2.28 -15.86 18.01
N GLY A 851 1.58 -16.89 17.52
CA GLY A 851 0.58 -17.63 18.30
C GLY A 851 1.22 -18.56 19.33
N LEU A 852 0.40 -19.43 19.94
CA LEU A 852 0.89 -20.47 20.84
C LEU A 852 1.94 -21.37 20.17
N ILE A 853 1.70 -21.71 18.90
CA ILE A 853 2.63 -22.45 18.03
C ILE A 853 3.01 -21.58 16.82
N GLY A 854 4.26 -21.16 16.75
CA GLY A 854 4.80 -20.39 15.64
C GLY A 854 5.97 -19.52 16.07
N ASN A 855 6.69 -19.00 15.09
CA ASN A 855 7.83 -18.13 15.35
C ASN A 855 7.40 -16.67 15.41
N GLY A 856 8.08 -15.88 16.24
CA GLY A 856 7.99 -14.43 16.15
C GLY A 856 8.50 -13.95 14.79
N GLY A 857 7.95 -12.84 14.30
CA GLY A 857 8.41 -12.23 13.05
C GLY A 857 9.77 -11.58 13.20
N ASP A 858 10.58 -11.58 12.15
CA ASP A 858 11.88 -10.91 12.19
C ASP A 858 11.71 -9.38 12.12
N GLY A 859 12.58 -8.65 12.83
CA GLY A 859 12.65 -7.20 12.76
C GLY A 859 13.22 -6.72 11.42
N GLY A 860 12.73 -5.58 10.95
CA GLY A 860 13.19 -4.97 9.71
C GLY A 860 14.59 -4.37 9.83
N ASN A 861 15.35 -4.37 8.74
CA ASN A 861 16.64 -3.71 8.69
C ASN A 861 16.50 -2.18 8.72
N GLY A 862 17.46 -1.49 9.35
CA GLY A 862 17.58 -0.05 9.29
C GLY A 862 18.02 0.45 7.91
N GLY A 863 17.59 1.66 7.55
CA GLY A 863 17.91 2.31 6.30
C GLY A 863 19.36 2.82 6.25
N ALA A 864 19.95 2.76 5.06
CA ALA A 864 21.29 3.31 4.81
C ALA A 864 21.27 4.85 4.78
N SER A 865 22.41 5.48 5.06
CA SER A 865 22.61 6.93 4.93
C SER A 865 23.95 7.28 4.28
N ASN A 866 23.99 8.41 3.58
CA ASN A 866 25.22 8.88 2.93
C ASN A 866 26.06 9.77 3.88
N GLY A 867 26.82 9.18 4.82
CA GLY A 867 27.77 9.93 5.67
C GLY A 867 27.23 10.47 6.99
N LYS A 868 25.99 10.13 7.36
CA LYS A 868 25.40 10.35 8.71
C LYS A 868 24.97 9.03 9.32
N ALA A 869 24.28 9.08 10.46
CA ALA A 869 23.89 7.88 11.19
C ALA A 869 22.93 6.99 10.38
N GLY A 870 23.26 5.70 10.27
CA GLY A 870 22.35 4.71 9.71
C GLY A 870 21.14 4.50 10.63
N GLY A 871 20.04 4.02 10.07
CA GLY A 871 18.84 3.73 10.85
C GLY A 871 19.02 2.52 11.76
N ALA A 872 18.38 2.49 12.93
CA ALA A 872 18.39 1.31 13.79
C ALA A 872 17.63 0.13 13.15
N GLY A 873 18.06 -1.09 13.43
CA GLY A 873 17.27 -2.29 13.13
C GLY A 873 16.05 -2.42 14.06
N GLY A 874 14.97 -2.99 13.56
CA GLY A 874 13.77 -3.28 14.33
C GLY A 874 13.94 -4.50 15.24
N SER A 875 13.18 -4.56 16.33
CA SER A 875 13.18 -5.74 17.21
C SER A 875 12.47 -6.93 16.54
N GLY A 876 12.93 -8.14 16.82
CA GLY A 876 12.19 -9.36 16.50
C GLY A 876 10.98 -9.54 17.41
N GLY A 877 9.96 -10.23 16.92
CA GLY A 877 8.75 -10.56 17.67
C GLY A 877 8.93 -11.77 18.57
N ASP A 878 8.08 -11.89 19.59
CA ASP A 878 8.11 -12.99 20.54
C ASP A 878 7.33 -14.21 20.05
N ALA A 879 7.78 -15.40 20.45
CA ALA A 879 7.00 -16.63 20.40
C ALA A 879 6.40 -16.95 21.78
N ALA A 880 5.28 -17.68 21.82
CA ALA A 880 4.57 -17.95 23.07
C ALA A 880 4.96 -19.30 23.73
N LEU A 881 4.59 -20.45 23.14
CA LEU A 881 4.84 -21.77 23.75
C LEU A 881 5.80 -22.63 22.93
N ILE A 882 5.54 -22.78 21.63
CA ILE A 882 6.39 -23.53 20.71
C ILE A 882 6.76 -22.64 19.52
N GLY A 883 8.04 -22.44 19.27
CA GLY A 883 8.58 -21.65 18.17
C GLY A 883 9.68 -20.72 18.62
N ASN A 884 10.47 -20.24 17.67
CA ASN A 884 11.59 -19.34 17.95
C ASN A 884 11.10 -17.88 18.02
N GLY A 885 11.77 -17.07 18.84
CA GLY A 885 11.66 -15.62 18.73
C GLY A 885 12.21 -15.16 17.39
N GLY A 886 11.69 -14.05 16.86
CA GLY A 886 12.16 -13.47 15.61
C GLY A 886 13.55 -12.85 15.77
N ASN A 887 14.36 -12.86 14.71
CA ASN A 887 15.64 -12.17 14.72
C ASN A 887 15.42 -10.65 14.77
N GLY A 888 16.31 -9.93 15.45
CA GLY A 888 16.41 -8.48 15.33
C GLY A 888 16.98 -8.08 13.97
N GLY A 889 16.51 -6.95 13.45
CA GLY A 889 17.01 -6.37 12.21
C GLY A 889 18.41 -5.79 12.36
N ASN A 890 19.15 -5.73 11.26
CA ASN A 890 20.45 -5.08 11.23
C ASN A 890 20.33 -3.55 11.27
N GLY A 891 21.34 -2.88 11.81
CA GLY A 891 21.57 -1.46 11.64
C GLY A 891 21.84 -1.10 10.18
N GLY A 892 21.41 0.10 9.81
CA GLY A 892 21.69 0.68 8.50
C GLY A 892 23.14 1.16 8.41
N THR A 893 23.70 1.12 7.21
CA THR A 893 25.07 1.64 6.98
C THR A 893 25.09 3.15 7.11
N GLY A 894 26.03 3.67 7.91
CA GLY A 894 26.22 5.10 8.14
C GLY A 894 27.46 5.39 9.00
N ALA A 895 27.66 6.66 9.32
CA ALA A 895 28.70 7.14 10.24
C ALA A 895 28.05 7.95 11.39
N PRO A 896 27.81 7.34 12.57
CA PRO A 896 28.01 5.92 12.89
C PRO A 896 26.98 5.00 12.21
N ALA A 897 27.25 3.69 12.19
CA ALA A 897 26.26 2.70 11.74
C ALA A 897 25.06 2.67 12.70
N GLY A 898 23.92 2.18 12.22
CA GLY A 898 22.71 2.04 13.03
C GLY A 898 22.89 1.04 14.16
N THR A 899 22.07 1.16 15.21
CA THR A 899 22.07 0.14 16.27
C THR A 899 21.36 -1.12 15.80
N ALA A 900 21.88 -2.29 16.19
CA ALA A 900 21.21 -3.56 16.00
C ALA A 900 19.85 -3.62 16.72
N GLY A 901 18.87 -4.26 16.09
CA GLY A 901 17.61 -4.62 16.72
C GLY A 901 17.77 -5.82 17.66
N ALA A 902 17.03 -5.83 18.77
CA ALA A 902 17.00 -6.98 19.69
C ALA A 902 16.28 -8.18 19.05
N GLY A 903 16.75 -9.40 19.32
CA GLY A 903 15.99 -10.61 19.02
C GLY A 903 14.81 -10.79 19.97
N GLY A 904 13.74 -11.42 19.50
CA GLY A 904 12.56 -11.75 20.31
C GLY A 904 12.77 -12.98 21.18
N THR A 905 11.88 -13.17 22.15
CA THR A 905 11.91 -14.33 23.06
C THR A 905 11.37 -15.59 22.39
N GLY A 906 12.01 -16.73 22.67
CA GLY A 906 11.57 -18.06 22.23
C GLY A 906 10.41 -18.60 23.05
N GLY A 907 9.70 -19.58 22.49
CA GLY A 907 8.58 -20.22 23.15
C GLY A 907 8.96 -20.92 24.46
N LEU A 908 8.08 -20.82 25.47
CA LEU A 908 8.32 -21.31 26.83
C LEU A 908 8.64 -22.82 26.91
N LEU A 909 8.10 -23.63 25.99
CA LEU A 909 8.29 -25.08 25.98
C LEU A 909 9.35 -25.55 25.00
N LEU A 910 9.37 -24.98 23.79
CA LEU A 910 10.33 -25.36 22.75
C LEU A 910 10.58 -24.18 21.81
N GLY A 911 11.79 -23.69 21.76
CA GLY A 911 12.19 -22.62 20.83
C GLY A 911 13.43 -21.88 21.30
N GLN A 912 14.16 -21.28 20.37
CA GLN A 912 15.28 -20.40 20.67
C GLN A 912 14.85 -18.94 20.68
N ASN A 913 15.53 -18.13 21.48
CA ASN A 913 15.48 -16.68 21.32
C ASN A 913 16.02 -16.29 19.94
N GLY A 914 15.47 -15.22 19.38
CA GLY A 914 15.97 -14.64 18.16
C GLY A 914 17.37 -14.07 18.34
N LEU A 915 18.13 -14.04 17.25
CA LEU A 915 19.45 -13.40 17.23
C LEU A 915 19.28 -11.88 17.24
N THR A 916 20.08 -11.19 18.04
CA THR A 916 20.25 -9.73 17.90
C THR A 916 20.85 -9.42 16.53
N GLY A 917 20.40 -8.34 15.91
CA GLY A 917 20.94 -7.88 14.64
C GLY A 917 22.42 -7.48 14.74
N LEU A 918 22.98 -7.13 13.59
CA LEU A 918 24.34 -6.58 13.49
C LEU A 918 24.27 -5.04 13.35
N PRO A 919 25.25 -4.29 13.87
CA PRO A 919 25.32 -2.84 13.72
C PRO A 919 25.59 -2.40 12.27
#